data_AF-A0A857J6X1-F1
#
_entry.id   AF-A0A857J6X1-F1
#
_cell.length_a   1.000
_cell.length_b   1.000
_cell.length_c   1.000
_cell.angle_alpha   90.00
_cell.angle_beta   90.00
_cell.angle_gamma   90.00
#
_symmetry.space_group_name_H-M   'P 1'
#
loop_
_entity.id
_entity.type
_entity.pdbx_description
1 polymer ?
#
loop_
_entity_poly.entity_id
_entity_poly.type
_entity_poly.pdbx_seq_one_letter_code
_entity_poly.pdbx_strand_id
1 'polypeptide(L)'
;MGWPPLRTPDAACAPAGSPWPCSVAAPQAIDPPPGRLDENTEALLHLDGGTPPPQKRIARDTRPMASARDVALALQHLPPGPVGILQVEAVVEQRLAAGGLGVVGEHLRPWIALARPELFAELWPGLAGMSAFVLKACRQDRGLLGNSERFRALIAWCATHSGAALTHFLARHEAALIHAVMQLLNLGAPNLRQLSCIMGTAGAAKDDALRQRLMPHARAIQDCVGGMAREGFATAVVEIEMLLLGCGLRLSRLQMDALPNLLEGLAYTQNWFYPVGQSPQRLRAFQAGDPVQRLFRGHPAVGGEPARGSFARHLLETHPAGFGIEQCRDLLLGWDRSLDADAARRMTETFCDEGWLTGVQNGLLSVNPERVCGTMRESILANIPALDPRPSIRRQAMAPPDLAPPTRGPEPAPQQGMQDDTQPGAEEARVVFELLQSACPGQLADYVRRDPLGREHFDLEKIHQAIRPQRPDIDVRRIDICLQGETPARIAATLAARPWLREPAQHRRLRADLTQLWQQLPLLAFVQPGMTAAWINLKDPDHFCTAGILQDLLARQRTWNTRAAAALDALIDDGHIHYFMRPDLRTLDQAALHTHMGLLGLSIRADRLAMLVACRQGRIDLQPQAFIDPELWNSAGRLQQRARELMAVLGLRRGDNMPPWYNFTRALEQTLARHHPGQPARRYTGACAMQIHASLRLELELQLLPDAASKRPAEDAEPLPAAKRASGPGGLPDALDASELAGRMQACRAMPGFGDACEAIGEATGGVPPDDAFARWLARRLPWPPGASPAPPGTQPEHDLSLGLVARFLARTQGRRWLPVDKLGQPQARDGGRAFVNKIAGHVCAPGAVGLLRLPRAGQIVAVRSVDGMASACVGGGAVRLAELLAWDLREPPRRQAEFYLPCSS
;
A
#
# COMPACT_ATOMS: atom_id res chain seq x y z
N MET A 1 10.71 32.38 13.54
CA MET A 1 9.55 33.20 13.13
C MET A 1 8.31 32.56 13.72
N GLY A 2 7.59 33.25 14.61
CA GLY A 2 6.40 32.72 15.28
C GLY A 2 5.16 32.83 14.40
N TRP A 3 4.21 31.91 14.55
CA TRP A 3 2.87 32.04 13.98
C TRP A 3 2.23 33.35 14.47
N PRO A 4 1.69 34.22 13.60
CA PRO A 4 0.88 35.32 14.08
C PRO A 4 -0.46 34.78 14.61
N PRO A 5 -1.00 35.29 15.74
CA PRO A 5 -2.36 34.95 16.14
C PRO A 5 -3.34 35.42 15.07
N LEU A 6 -4.27 34.53 14.69
CA LEU A 6 -5.39 34.84 13.80
C LEU A 6 -6.18 36.03 14.37
N ARG A 7 -6.19 37.16 13.65
CA ARG A 7 -6.96 38.36 14.01
C ARG A 7 -8.45 38.03 14.09
N THR A 8 -9.05 38.18 15.26
CA THR A 8 -10.48 38.44 15.40
C THR A 8 -10.78 39.90 15.01
N PRO A 9 -11.94 40.20 14.41
CA PRO A 9 -12.33 41.57 14.13
C PRO A 9 -12.98 42.14 15.40
N ASP A 10 -12.28 43.01 16.13
CA ASP A 10 -12.92 43.85 17.13
C ASP A 10 -12.51 45.32 16.98
N ALA A 11 -13.52 46.15 17.13
CA ALA A 11 -13.50 47.59 17.04
C ALA A 11 -12.44 48.21 17.96
N ALA A 12 -11.55 49.02 17.38
CA ALA A 12 -10.63 49.85 18.14
C ALA A 12 -11.21 51.26 18.30
N CYS A 13 -11.54 51.63 19.54
CA CYS A 13 -11.61 53.03 19.95
C CYS A 13 -10.18 53.57 20.11
N ALA A 14 -9.89 54.71 19.48
CA ALA A 14 -8.74 55.57 19.76
C ALA A 14 -8.96 56.39 21.04
N PRO A 15 -7.92 57.02 21.61
CA PRO A 15 -7.61 58.43 21.27
C PRO A 15 -6.07 58.68 21.32
N ALA A 16 -5.43 59.82 21.01
CA ALA A 16 -5.78 61.21 20.77
C ALA A 16 -4.60 61.85 19.96
N GLY A 17 -4.84 62.91 19.18
CA GLY A 17 -3.74 63.73 18.62
C GLY A 17 -4.05 64.42 17.28
N SER A 18 -4.86 65.48 17.33
CA SER A 18 -5.07 66.50 16.27
C SER A 18 -3.78 67.32 15.99
N PRO A 19 -3.65 68.21 14.97
CA PRO A 19 -4.73 68.87 14.20
C PRO A 19 -4.55 69.15 12.66
N TRP A 20 -5.69 69.05 11.92
CA TRP A 20 -6.24 69.96 10.88
C TRP A 20 -5.49 70.25 9.54
N PRO A 21 -6.16 70.77 8.47
CA PRO A 21 -7.51 70.48 7.93
C PRO A 21 -7.64 70.45 6.38
N CYS A 22 -8.78 69.95 5.84
CA CYS A 22 -9.69 70.63 4.89
C CYS A 22 -10.65 69.68 4.11
N SER A 23 -11.95 69.82 4.41
CA SER A 23 -13.20 69.76 3.58
C SER A 23 -13.25 68.99 2.24
N VAL A 24 -14.33 68.27 1.84
CA VAL A 24 -15.72 68.76 1.56
C VAL A 24 -16.73 67.57 1.38
N ALA A 25 -17.96 67.79 1.89
CA ALA A 25 -19.32 67.29 1.51
C ALA A 25 -19.77 65.80 1.60
N ALA A 26 -20.95 65.64 2.24
CA ALA A 26 -21.87 64.51 2.20
C ALA A 26 -23.00 64.74 1.15
N PRO A 27 -23.77 63.69 0.78
CA PRO A 27 -25.18 63.71 1.24
C PRO A 27 -25.82 62.33 1.57
N GLN A 28 -26.63 62.38 2.64
CA GLN A 28 -27.99 61.85 2.88
C GLN A 28 -28.43 60.40 2.59
N ALA A 29 -29.16 59.90 3.59
CA ALA A 29 -29.86 58.62 3.70
C ALA A 29 -31.24 58.62 3.02
N ILE A 30 -31.70 57.43 2.63
CA ILE A 30 -33.08 57.15 2.20
C ILE A 30 -33.59 55.94 2.98
N ASP A 31 -34.71 56.12 3.69
CA ASP A 31 -35.49 55.10 4.38
C ASP A 31 -36.31 54.22 3.40
N PRO A 32 -36.58 52.94 3.71
CA PRO A 32 -37.54 52.12 2.97
C PRO A 32 -38.97 52.21 3.56
N PRO A 33 -40.02 52.03 2.73
CA PRO A 33 -41.41 52.21 3.17
C PRO A 33 -42.05 50.93 3.75
N PRO A 34 -43.22 51.05 4.42
CA PRO A 34 -43.83 49.97 5.22
C PRO A 34 -45.11 49.34 4.63
N GLY A 35 -45.45 48.15 5.14
CA GLY A 35 -46.80 47.54 5.21
C GLY A 35 -47.16 46.55 4.08
N ARG A 36 -47.95 45.49 4.26
CA ARG A 36 -48.56 44.82 5.43
C ARG A 36 -49.14 43.45 4.93
N LEU A 37 -49.12 42.47 5.84
CA LEU A 37 -50.00 41.31 6.14
C LEU A 37 -50.80 40.55 5.04
N ASP A 38 -50.67 39.22 5.06
CA ASP A 38 -51.72 38.21 5.38
C ASP A 38 -51.01 36.88 5.76
N GLU A 39 -51.11 36.40 7.00
CA GLU A 39 -52.10 35.43 7.55
C GLU A 39 -52.00 33.99 7.00
N ASN A 40 -51.18 33.15 7.64
CA ASN A 40 -51.65 31.92 8.30
C ASN A 40 -50.51 31.18 9.00
N THR A 41 -50.65 31.08 10.32
CA THR A 41 -49.84 30.28 11.25
C THR A 41 -50.69 29.08 11.66
N GLU A 42 -50.02 27.98 12.05
CA GLU A 42 -50.56 26.79 12.74
C GLU A 42 -50.95 25.58 11.87
N ALA A 43 -49.98 24.67 11.68
CA ALA A 43 -50.19 23.24 11.95
C ALA A 43 -48.84 22.54 12.15
N LEU A 44 -48.53 22.32 13.41
CA LEU A 44 -47.57 21.37 13.94
C LEU A 44 -47.90 19.93 13.49
N LEU A 45 -46.84 19.11 13.40
CA LEU A 45 -46.83 17.65 13.59
C LEU A 45 -47.57 16.80 12.54
N HIS A 46 -46.81 16.23 11.61
CA HIS A 46 -46.78 14.80 11.26
C HIS A 46 -46.01 14.63 9.95
N LEU A 47 -44.92 13.86 9.96
CA LEU A 47 -44.59 12.82 8.98
C LEU A 47 -43.26 12.15 9.35
N ASP A 48 -43.41 10.97 9.95
CA ASP A 48 -42.44 9.89 9.99
C ASP A 48 -41.99 9.46 8.58
N GLY A 49 -40.78 8.89 8.49
CA GLY A 49 -40.47 7.88 7.47
C GLY A 49 -39.59 8.28 6.27
N GLY A 50 -38.53 9.06 6.47
CA GLY A 50 -37.50 9.25 5.44
C GLY A 50 -36.48 8.11 5.42
N THR A 51 -36.71 7.08 4.59
CA THR A 51 -35.72 6.02 4.27
C THR A 51 -34.33 6.63 3.96
N PRO A 52 -33.22 6.10 4.51
CA PRO A 52 -31.89 6.60 4.19
C PRO A 52 -31.58 6.39 2.70
N PRO A 53 -30.81 7.30 2.08
CA PRO A 53 -30.48 7.20 0.66
C PRO A 53 -29.73 5.90 0.35
N PRO A 54 -29.96 5.26 -0.80
CA PRO A 54 -29.33 4.00 -1.14
C PRO A 54 -27.81 4.18 -1.17
N GLN A 55 -27.14 3.43 -0.30
CA GLN A 55 -25.68 3.30 -0.31
C GLN A 55 -25.24 2.92 -1.74
N LYS A 56 -24.31 3.68 -2.31
CA LYS A 56 -23.66 3.33 -3.58
C LYS A 56 -22.92 2.01 -3.42
N ARG A 57 -23.61 0.91 -3.70
CA ARG A 57 -23.00 -0.38 -4.02
C ARG A 57 -22.04 -0.14 -5.18
N ILE A 58 -20.80 -0.60 -5.04
CA ILE A 58 -19.94 -0.89 -6.21
C ILE A 58 -20.86 -1.62 -7.19
N ALA A 59 -21.07 -1.07 -8.39
CA ALA A 59 -21.96 -1.68 -9.37
C ALA A 59 -21.41 -3.08 -9.66
N ARG A 60 -21.98 -4.10 -9.02
CA ARG A 60 -21.68 -5.49 -9.33
C ARG A 60 -22.02 -5.62 -10.79
N ASP A 61 -21.08 -6.14 -11.56
CA ASP A 61 -21.33 -6.51 -12.95
C ASP A 61 -22.62 -7.35 -12.97
N THR A 62 -23.68 -6.79 -13.53
CA THR A 62 -25.01 -7.41 -13.53
C THR A 62 -25.11 -8.52 -14.55
N ARG A 63 -24.05 -8.70 -15.36
CA ARG A 63 -23.96 -9.76 -16.36
C ARG A 63 -23.90 -11.14 -15.67
N PRO A 64 -24.57 -12.15 -16.23
CA PRO A 64 -24.40 -13.52 -15.78
C PRO A 64 -22.92 -13.94 -15.87
N MET A 65 -22.44 -14.66 -14.86
CA MET A 65 -21.05 -15.14 -14.82
C MET A 65 -20.81 -16.25 -15.83
N ALA A 66 -19.72 -16.15 -16.58
CA ALA A 66 -19.28 -17.19 -17.49
C ALA A 66 -19.00 -18.51 -16.75
N SER A 67 -19.36 -19.62 -17.37
CA SER A 67 -19.06 -20.98 -16.92
C SER A 67 -17.87 -21.57 -17.68
N ALA A 68 -17.32 -22.68 -17.20
CA ALA A 68 -16.32 -23.46 -17.93
C ALA A 68 -16.81 -23.87 -19.34
N ARG A 69 -18.12 -24.02 -19.53
CA ARG A 69 -18.72 -24.33 -20.84
C ARG A 69 -18.62 -23.17 -21.80
N ASP A 70 -18.89 -21.97 -21.33
CA ASP A 70 -18.82 -20.77 -22.15
C ASP A 70 -17.37 -20.51 -22.59
N VAL A 71 -16.41 -20.75 -21.69
CA VAL A 71 -14.97 -20.73 -22.02
C VAL A 71 -14.63 -21.78 -23.07
N ALA A 72 -15.04 -23.03 -22.89
CA ALA A 72 -14.75 -24.10 -23.86
C ALA A 72 -15.36 -23.80 -25.25
N LEU A 73 -16.58 -23.25 -25.30
CA LEU A 73 -17.22 -22.82 -26.55
C LEU A 73 -16.48 -21.64 -27.18
N ALA A 74 -16.04 -20.66 -26.40
CA ALA A 74 -15.22 -19.56 -26.90
C ALA A 74 -13.91 -20.07 -27.52
N LEU A 75 -13.30 -21.10 -26.93
CA LEU A 75 -12.06 -21.72 -27.41
C LEU A 75 -12.21 -22.52 -28.71
N GLN A 76 -13.38 -23.13 -28.96
CA GLN A 76 -13.63 -23.90 -30.21
C GLN A 76 -13.52 -23.05 -31.48
N HIS A 77 -13.67 -21.74 -31.33
CA HIS A 77 -13.64 -20.79 -32.44
C HIS A 77 -12.30 -20.06 -32.57
N LEU A 78 -11.26 -20.50 -31.83
CA LEU A 78 -9.91 -20.00 -32.03
C LEU A 78 -9.35 -20.50 -33.37
N PRO A 79 -8.62 -19.65 -34.11
CA PRO A 79 -7.96 -20.08 -35.35
C PRO A 79 -6.94 -21.20 -35.05
N PRO A 80 -6.79 -22.19 -35.94
CA PRO A 80 -5.75 -23.20 -35.81
C PRO A 80 -4.35 -22.56 -35.98
N GLY A 81 -3.49 -22.67 -34.96
CA GLY A 81 -2.11 -22.15 -34.98
C GLY A 81 -1.49 -22.07 -33.58
N PRO A 82 -0.18 -21.74 -33.45
CA PRO A 82 0.42 -21.40 -32.17
C PRO A 82 -0.11 -20.03 -31.70
N VAL A 83 -0.77 -20.02 -30.55
CA VAL A 83 -1.44 -18.84 -29.97
C VAL A 83 -0.89 -18.70 -28.56
N GLY A 84 -0.37 -17.53 -28.19
CA GLY A 84 0.18 -17.34 -26.84
C GLY A 84 -0.90 -17.52 -25.76
N ILE A 85 -0.56 -18.03 -24.57
CA ILE A 85 -1.52 -18.19 -23.42
C ILE A 85 -2.40 -16.95 -23.24
N LEU A 86 -1.69 -15.85 -23.23
CA LEU A 86 -2.14 -14.57 -22.78
C LEU A 86 -3.11 -14.03 -23.91
N GLN A 87 -3.00 -14.54 -25.15
CA GLN A 87 -3.85 -14.24 -26.31
C GLN A 87 -5.14 -14.97 -26.29
N VAL A 88 -5.02 -16.25 -25.96
CA VAL A 88 -6.17 -17.09 -25.73
C VAL A 88 -7.04 -16.49 -24.63
N GLU A 89 -6.45 -15.98 -23.55
CA GLU A 89 -7.18 -15.25 -22.50
C GLU A 89 -7.96 -14.05 -23.08
N ALA A 90 -7.30 -13.12 -23.77
CA ALA A 90 -7.95 -11.93 -24.32
C ALA A 90 -9.08 -12.26 -25.33
N VAL A 91 -8.87 -13.26 -26.20
CA VAL A 91 -9.90 -13.67 -27.18
C VAL A 91 -11.09 -14.32 -26.48
N VAL A 92 -10.85 -15.13 -25.46
CA VAL A 92 -11.94 -15.72 -24.68
C VAL A 92 -12.70 -14.62 -23.92
N GLU A 93 -12.03 -13.68 -23.27
CA GLU A 93 -12.68 -12.54 -22.58
C GLU A 93 -13.56 -11.74 -23.53
N GLN A 94 -13.03 -11.37 -24.70
CA GLN A 94 -13.76 -10.61 -25.71
C GLN A 94 -15.02 -11.36 -26.16
N ARG A 95 -14.93 -12.68 -26.38
CA ARG A 95 -16.07 -13.50 -26.80
C ARG A 95 -17.12 -13.64 -25.70
N LEU A 96 -16.69 -13.85 -24.46
CA LEU A 96 -17.61 -13.90 -23.32
C LEU A 96 -18.33 -12.56 -23.13
N ALA A 97 -17.59 -11.44 -23.22
CA ALA A 97 -18.16 -10.11 -23.13
C ALA A 97 -19.15 -9.81 -24.27
N ALA A 98 -18.84 -10.22 -25.51
CA ALA A 98 -19.75 -10.11 -26.65
C ALA A 98 -21.04 -10.93 -26.47
N GLY A 99 -20.95 -12.05 -25.75
CA GLY A 99 -22.10 -12.85 -25.33
C GLY A 99 -22.86 -12.30 -24.12
N GLY A 100 -22.48 -11.12 -23.60
CA GLY A 100 -23.11 -10.53 -22.42
C GLY A 100 -22.76 -11.23 -21.11
N LEU A 101 -21.69 -12.02 -21.06
CA LEU A 101 -21.21 -12.71 -19.87
C LEU A 101 -20.12 -11.92 -19.17
N GLY A 102 -20.15 -11.90 -17.84
CA GLY A 102 -19.09 -11.36 -17.01
C GLY A 102 -18.04 -12.42 -16.69
N VAL A 103 -16.79 -12.00 -16.51
CA VAL A 103 -15.65 -12.89 -16.25
C VAL A 103 -15.00 -12.53 -14.91
N VAL A 104 -14.79 -13.54 -14.05
CA VAL A 104 -13.94 -13.39 -12.87
C VAL A 104 -12.52 -13.76 -13.28
N GLY A 105 -11.62 -12.78 -13.30
CA GLY A 105 -10.25 -12.96 -13.79
C GLY A 105 -9.49 -14.14 -13.14
N GLU A 106 -9.79 -14.46 -11.88
CA GLU A 106 -9.15 -15.58 -11.15
C GLU A 106 -9.50 -16.98 -11.68
N HIS A 107 -10.63 -17.15 -12.39
CA HIS A 107 -11.11 -18.45 -12.88
C HIS A 107 -10.94 -18.66 -14.38
N LEU A 108 -10.75 -17.60 -15.15
CA LEU A 108 -10.62 -17.69 -16.60
C LEU A 108 -9.41 -18.52 -17.02
N ARG A 109 -8.22 -18.11 -16.58
CA ARG A 109 -6.96 -18.76 -16.90
C ARG A 109 -6.93 -20.27 -16.61
N PRO A 110 -7.33 -20.76 -15.42
CA PRO A 110 -7.34 -22.19 -15.15
C PRO A 110 -8.38 -22.95 -16.00
N TRP A 111 -9.53 -22.36 -16.35
CA TRP A 111 -10.47 -23.01 -17.26
C TRP A 111 -9.95 -23.12 -18.69
N ILE A 112 -9.28 -22.09 -19.18
CA ILE A 112 -8.59 -22.16 -20.47
C ILE A 112 -7.55 -23.27 -20.45
N ALA A 113 -6.73 -23.34 -19.40
CA ALA A 113 -5.70 -24.35 -19.27
C ALA A 113 -6.25 -25.77 -19.17
N LEU A 114 -7.41 -25.98 -18.56
CA LEU A 114 -8.06 -27.29 -18.53
C LEU A 114 -8.64 -27.68 -19.90
N ALA A 115 -9.09 -26.71 -20.70
CA ALA A 115 -9.64 -26.94 -22.02
C ALA A 115 -8.58 -27.07 -23.13
N ARG A 116 -7.42 -26.42 -22.96
CA ARG A 116 -6.27 -26.40 -23.89
C ARG A 116 -4.94 -26.55 -23.11
N PRO A 117 -4.70 -27.70 -22.46
CA PRO A 117 -3.57 -27.88 -21.55
C PRO A 117 -2.21 -27.79 -22.23
N GLU A 118 -2.13 -28.05 -23.53
CA GLU A 118 -0.91 -27.91 -24.31
C GLU A 118 -0.39 -26.47 -24.35
N LEU A 119 -1.27 -25.47 -24.23
CA LEU A 119 -0.86 -24.05 -24.16
C LEU A 119 -0.14 -23.70 -22.85
N PHE A 120 -0.37 -24.48 -21.79
CA PHE A 120 0.14 -24.23 -20.45
C PHE A 120 1.17 -25.29 -20.04
N ALA A 121 1.68 -26.09 -20.97
CA ALA A 121 2.58 -27.19 -20.67
C ALA A 121 3.87 -26.74 -19.95
N GLU A 122 4.37 -25.53 -20.22
CA GLU A 122 5.53 -24.96 -19.52
C GLU A 122 5.21 -24.53 -18.08
N LEU A 123 4.02 -23.97 -17.85
CA LEU A 123 3.60 -23.49 -16.53
C LEU A 123 3.10 -24.62 -15.63
N TRP A 124 2.38 -25.57 -16.22
CA TRP A 124 1.73 -26.69 -15.55
C TRP A 124 2.01 -28.00 -16.31
N PRO A 125 3.28 -28.46 -16.30
CA PRO A 125 3.67 -29.70 -16.98
C PRO A 125 2.87 -30.88 -16.43
N GLY A 126 2.23 -31.63 -17.32
CA GLY A 126 1.40 -32.80 -16.98
C GLY A 126 -0.09 -32.51 -16.74
N LEU A 127 -0.55 -31.24 -16.86
CA LEU A 127 -1.94 -30.86 -16.60
C LEU A 127 -2.96 -31.69 -17.39
N ALA A 128 -2.68 -31.97 -18.66
CA ALA A 128 -3.52 -32.79 -19.53
C ALA A 128 -3.70 -34.22 -18.99
N GLY A 129 -2.61 -34.84 -18.54
CA GLY A 129 -2.63 -36.19 -17.99
C GLY A 129 -3.39 -36.27 -16.68
N MET A 130 -3.14 -35.31 -15.78
CA MET A 130 -3.84 -35.20 -14.50
C MET A 130 -5.34 -34.96 -14.69
N SER A 131 -5.75 -34.04 -15.58
CA SER A 131 -7.16 -33.74 -15.83
C SER A 131 -7.89 -34.93 -16.46
N ALA A 132 -7.27 -35.60 -17.42
CA ALA A 132 -7.80 -36.82 -18.03
C ALA A 132 -7.94 -37.97 -17.02
N PHE A 133 -6.98 -38.12 -16.11
CA PHE A 133 -7.02 -39.10 -15.04
C PHE A 133 -8.20 -38.86 -14.09
N VAL A 134 -8.37 -37.62 -13.60
CA VAL A 134 -9.49 -37.25 -12.73
C VAL A 134 -10.84 -37.45 -13.43
N LEU A 135 -10.95 -37.04 -14.71
CA LEU A 135 -12.15 -37.25 -15.51
C LEU A 135 -12.47 -38.74 -15.70
N LYS A 136 -11.46 -39.57 -15.99
CA LYS A 136 -11.62 -41.02 -16.14
C LYS A 136 -12.14 -41.65 -14.85
N ALA A 137 -11.57 -41.29 -13.69
CA ALA A 137 -12.03 -41.77 -12.40
C ALA A 137 -13.51 -41.40 -12.14
N CYS A 138 -13.91 -40.15 -12.43
CA CYS A 138 -15.30 -39.71 -12.26
C CYS A 138 -16.27 -40.35 -13.27
N ARG A 139 -15.81 -40.76 -14.45
CA ARG A 139 -16.62 -41.53 -15.43
C ARG A 139 -16.88 -42.96 -14.95
N GLN A 140 -15.86 -43.58 -14.37
CA GLN A 140 -15.93 -44.95 -13.84
C GLN A 140 -16.78 -45.02 -12.57
N ASP A 141 -16.73 -43.98 -11.74
CA ASP A 141 -17.54 -43.86 -10.55
C ASP A 141 -18.23 -42.49 -10.48
N ARG A 142 -19.49 -42.44 -10.92
CA ARG A 142 -20.29 -41.20 -10.87
C ARG A 142 -20.59 -40.74 -9.44
N GLY A 143 -20.51 -41.63 -8.45
CA GLY A 143 -20.69 -41.32 -7.04
C GLY A 143 -19.50 -40.57 -6.43
N LEU A 144 -18.36 -40.51 -7.11
CA LEU A 144 -17.14 -39.87 -6.63
C LEU A 144 -17.35 -38.37 -6.33
N LEU A 145 -18.07 -37.65 -7.18
CA LEU A 145 -18.43 -36.23 -6.95
C LEU A 145 -19.53 -36.04 -5.89
N GLY A 146 -20.20 -37.12 -5.46
CA GLY A 146 -21.12 -37.11 -4.32
C GLY A 146 -20.46 -37.46 -2.99
N ASN A 147 -19.20 -37.95 -3.01
CA ASN A 147 -18.47 -38.42 -1.85
C ASN A 147 -17.17 -37.63 -1.68
N SER A 148 -17.20 -36.64 -0.79
CA SER A 148 -16.05 -35.75 -0.54
C SER A 148 -14.79 -36.50 -0.17
N GLU A 149 -14.86 -37.48 0.73
CA GLU A 149 -13.69 -38.24 1.21
C GLU A 149 -12.98 -38.97 0.06
N ARG A 150 -13.74 -39.64 -0.80
CA ARG A 150 -13.19 -40.36 -1.96
C ARG A 150 -12.63 -39.41 -3.02
N PHE A 151 -13.32 -38.31 -3.29
CA PHE A 151 -12.80 -37.27 -4.18
C PHE A 151 -11.52 -36.65 -3.63
N ARG A 152 -11.48 -36.43 -2.31
CA ARG A 152 -10.30 -35.88 -1.64
C ARG A 152 -9.09 -36.79 -1.73
N ALA A 153 -9.29 -38.10 -1.54
CA ALA A 153 -8.24 -39.10 -1.71
C ALA A 153 -7.70 -39.11 -3.15
N LEU A 154 -8.57 -38.96 -4.17
CA LEU A 154 -8.16 -38.85 -5.57
C LEU A 154 -7.28 -37.60 -5.81
N ILE A 155 -7.70 -36.44 -5.32
CA ILE A 155 -6.92 -35.20 -5.49
C ILE A 155 -5.61 -35.25 -4.69
N ALA A 156 -5.59 -35.86 -3.50
CA ALA A 156 -4.37 -36.09 -2.74
C ALA A 156 -3.38 -36.99 -3.48
N TRP A 157 -3.88 -38.04 -4.13
CA TRP A 157 -3.08 -38.88 -4.99
C TRP A 157 -2.48 -38.08 -6.15
N CYS A 158 -3.28 -37.25 -6.83
CA CYS A 158 -2.77 -36.36 -7.88
C CYS A 158 -1.69 -35.41 -7.33
N ALA A 159 -1.92 -34.78 -6.17
CA ALA A 159 -0.98 -33.82 -5.56
C ALA A 159 0.36 -34.45 -5.13
N THR A 160 0.37 -35.73 -4.76
CA THR A 160 1.57 -36.46 -4.34
C THR A 160 2.34 -37.08 -5.51
N HIS A 161 1.65 -37.39 -6.61
CA HIS A 161 2.26 -38.01 -7.81
C HIS A 161 2.50 -37.00 -8.94
N SER A 162 2.17 -35.72 -8.71
CA SER A 162 2.44 -34.63 -9.64
C SER A 162 3.51 -33.70 -9.06
N GLY A 163 4.31 -33.08 -9.92
CA GLY A 163 5.31 -32.10 -9.47
C GLY A 163 4.67 -30.85 -8.84
N ALA A 164 5.48 -30.08 -8.13
CA ALA A 164 5.05 -28.90 -7.36
C ALA A 164 4.17 -27.89 -8.14
N ALA A 165 4.37 -27.75 -9.45
CA ALA A 165 3.58 -26.85 -10.30
C ALA A 165 2.09 -27.26 -10.39
N LEU A 166 1.82 -28.56 -10.54
CA LEU A 166 0.45 -29.08 -10.57
C LEU A 166 -0.19 -29.13 -9.19
N THR A 167 0.59 -29.43 -8.16
CA THR A 167 0.12 -29.34 -6.77
C THR A 167 -0.28 -27.92 -6.42
N HIS A 168 0.48 -26.92 -6.87
CA HIS A 168 0.10 -25.52 -6.76
C HIS A 168 -1.16 -25.19 -7.58
N PHE A 169 -1.28 -25.69 -8.82
CA PHE A 169 -2.50 -25.53 -9.62
C PHE A 169 -3.73 -26.06 -8.87
N LEU A 170 -3.66 -27.29 -8.33
CA LEU A 170 -4.75 -27.87 -7.57
C LEU A 170 -5.04 -27.06 -6.30
N ALA A 171 -4.03 -26.66 -5.54
CA ALA A 171 -4.21 -25.87 -4.32
C ALA A 171 -4.92 -24.52 -4.59
N ARG A 172 -4.71 -23.91 -5.76
CA ARG A 172 -5.33 -22.61 -6.07
C ARG A 172 -6.61 -22.71 -6.91
N HIS A 173 -6.71 -23.74 -7.75
CA HIS A 173 -7.70 -23.82 -8.84
C HIS A 173 -8.49 -25.13 -8.86
N GLU A 174 -8.55 -25.89 -7.76
CA GLU A 174 -9.37 -27.11 -7.67
C GLU A 174 -10.84 -26.89 -8.06
N ALA A 175 -11.44 -25.75 -7.68
CA ALA A 175 -12.80 -25.42 -8.08
C ALA A 175 -12.96 -25.38 -9.61
N ALA A 176 -11.96 -24.83 -10.33
CA ALA A 176 -11.96 -24.79 -11.78
C ALA A 176 -11.93 -26.19 -12.40
N LEU A 177 -11.14 -27.11 -11.81
CA LEU A 177 -11.10 -28.53 -12.19
C LEU A 177 -12.45 -29.20 -11.99
N ILE A 178 -13.10 -29.01 -10.84
CA ILE A 178 -14.42 -29.59 -10.55
C ILE A 178 -15.45 -29.11 -11.57
N HIS A 179 -15.50 -27.80 -11.85
CA HIS A 179 -16.38 -27.23 -12.87
C HIS A 179 -16.16 -27.87 -14.25
N ALA A 180 -14.91 -28.00 -14.68
CA ALA A 180 -14.57 -28.60 -15.97
C ALA A 180 -14.98 -30.09 -16.04
N VAL A 181 -14.71 -30.86 -14.97
CA VAL A 181 -15.09 -32.28 -14.90
C VAL A 181 -16.62 -32.44 -14.93
N MET A 182 -17.37 -31.66 -14.15
CA MET A 182 -18.83 -31.73 -14.13
C MET A 182 -19.45 -31.37 -15.48
N GLN A 183 -18.91 -30.37 -16.15
CA GLN A 183 -19.31 -30.02 -17.51
C GLN A 183 -19.07 -31.19 -18.48
N LEU A 184 -17.88 -31.80 -18.47
CA LEU A 184 -17.52 -32.92 -19.35
C LEU A 184 -18.31 -34.21 -19.06
N LEU A 185 -18.99 -34.26 -17.92
CA LEU A 185 -19.93 -35.33 -17.53
C LEU A 185 -21.40 -34.96 -17.76
N ASN A 186 -21.69 -33.75 -18.26
CA ASN A 186 -23.05 -33.20 -18.43
C ASN A 186 -23.87 -33.13 -17.13
N LEU A 187 -23.23 -32.83 -15.99
CA LEU A 187 -23.88 -32.78 -14.66
C LEU A 187 -24.37 -31.37 -14.26
N GLY A 188 -24.32 -30.40 -15.18
CA GLY A 188 -24.61 -29.00 -14.89
C GLY A 188 -23.48 -28.29 -14.13
N ALA A 189 -23.62 -26.97 -13.93
CA ALA A 189 -22.66 -26.20 -13.13
C ALA A 189 -22.95 -26.41 -11.63
N PRO A 190 -21.96 -26.79 -10.81
CA PRO A 190 -22.18 -26.93 -9.38
C PRO A 190 -22.48 -25.58 -8.73
N ASN A 191 -23.41 -25.58 -7.78
CA ASN A 191 -23.58 -24.42 -6.89
C ASN A 191 -22.50 -24.39 -5.79
N LEU A 192 -22.40 -23.26 -5.08
CA LEU A 192 -21.40 -23.06 -4.02
C LEU A 192 -21.45 -24.13 -2.91
N ARG A 193 -22.64 -24.61 -2.56
CA ARG A 193 -22.83 -25.65 -1.54
C ARG A 193 -22.27 -26.99 -2.03
N GLN A 194 -22.57 -27.37 -3.27
CA GLN A 194 -22.05 -28.59 -3.90
C GLN A 194 -20.53 -28.54 -4.03
N LEU A 195 -19.97 -27.44 -4.51
CA LEU A 195 -18.51 -27.23 -4.55
C LEU A 195 -17.88 -27.39 -3.16
N SER A 196 -18.47 -26.75 -2.15
CA SER A 196 -17.96 -26.85 -0.78
C SER A 196 -18.07 -28.27 -0.23
N CYS A 197 -19.12 -29.02 -0.58
CA CYS A 197 -19.25 -30.42 -0.20
C CYS A 197 -18.18 -31.27 -0.88
N ILE A 198 -18.00 -31.15 -2.20
CA ILE A 198 -16.97 -31.90 -2.95
C ILE A 198 -15.57 -31.63 -2.38
N MET A 199 -15.24 -30.34 -2.19
CA MET A 199 -13.95 -29.92 -1.64
C MET A 199 -13.79 -30.24 -0.15
N GLY A 200 -14.84 -30.66 0.56
CA GLY A 200 -14.76 -31.00 1.99
C GLY A 200 -14.73 -29.79 2.95
N THR A 201 -15.20 -28.63 2.47
CA THR A 201 -15.23 -27.34 3.19
C THR A 201 -16.64 -26.91 3.61
N ALA A 202 -17.69 -27.66 3.25
CA ALA A 202 -19.10 -27.33 3.55
C ALA A 202 -19.47 -27.37 5.05
N GLY A 203 -18.61 -27.93 5.90
CA GLY A 203 -18.83 -27.90 7.34
C GLY A 203 -18.26 -26.62 7.95
N ALA A 204 -19.11 -25.82 8.60
CA ALA A 204 -18.69 -25.04 9.75
C ALA A 204 -18.31 -26.04 10.85
N ALA A 205 -17.15 -26.68 10.68
CA ALA A 205 -16.63 -27.57 11.68
C ALA A 205 -16.40 -26.70 12.90
N LYS A 206 -17.22 -26.89 13.94
CA LYS A 206 -16.90 -26.46 15.30
C LYS A 206 -15.41 -26.71 15.50
N ASP A 207 -14.70 -25.78 16.12
CA ASP A 207 -13.24 -25.79 16.23
C ASP A 207 -12.69 -27.16 16.65
N ASP A 208 -13.43 -27.92 17.46
CA ASP A 208 -13.12 -29.30 17.86
C ASP A 208 -13.04 -30.31 16.71
N ALA A 209 -14.04 -30.33 15.83
CA ALA A 209 -14.07 -31.27 14.71
C ALA A 209 -12.97 -30.92 13.70
N LEU A 210 -12.71 -29.62 13.50
CA LEU A 210 -11.59 -29.17 12.69
C LEU A 210 -10.25 -29.53 13.34
N ARG A 211 -10.11 -29.32 14.64
CA ARG A 211 -8.93 -29.71 15.44
C ARG A 211 -8.66 -31.21 15.29
N GLN A 212 -9.66 -32.07 15.50
CA GLN A 212 -9.52 -33.53 15.34
C GLN A 212 -9.06 -33.93 13.94
N ARG A 213 -9.59 -33.28 12.88
CA ARG A 213 -9.14 -33.52 11.50
C ARG A 213 -7.72 -33.03 11.23
N LEU A 214 -7.28 -31.96 11.90
CA LEU A 214 -5.94 -31.38 11.72
C LEU A 214 -4.86 -32.05 12.55
N MET A 215 -5.20 -32.62 13.72
CA MET A 215 -4.23 -33.21 14.65
C MET A 215 -3.25 -34.21 14.00
N PRO A 216 -3.68 -35.13 13.11
CA PRO A 216 -2.75 -36.03 12.43
C PRO A 216 -1.71 -35.31 11.56
N HIS A 217 -1.97 -34.07 11.16
CA HIS A 217 -1.13 -33.26 10.27
C HIS A 217 -0.48 -32.07 10.97
N ALA A 218 -0.79 -31.84 12.25
CA ALA A 218 -0.28 -30.72 13.04
C ALA A 218 1.24 -30.63 12.98
N ARG A 219 1.92 -31.77 13.13
CA ARG A 219 3.38 -31.84 13.09
C ARG A 219 3.94 -31.46 11.72
N ALA A 220 3.32 -31.92 10.63
CA ALA A 220 3.75 -31.58 9.27
C ALA A 220 3.58 -30.08 8.98
N ILE A 221 2.47 -29.48 9.45
CA ILE A 221 2.23 -28.03 9.33
C ILE A 221 3.30 -27.26 10.12
N GLN A 222 3.54 -27.65 11.37
CA GLN A 222 4.57 -27.03 12.21
C GLN A 222 5.98 -27.20 11.64
N ASP A 223 6.31 -28.37 11.08
CA ASP A 223 7.60 -28.64 10.45
C ASP A 223 7.77 -27.85 9.15
N CYS A 224 6.69 -27.65 8.38
CA CYS A 224 6.68 -26.77 7.21
C CYS A 224 6.92 -25.30 7.61
N VAL A 225 6.15 -24.80 8.58
CA VAL A 225 6.27 -23.42 9.08
C VAL A 225 7.63 -23.17 9.74
N GLY A 226 8.06 -24.07 10.61
CA GLY A 226 9.37 -24.01 11.26
C GLY A 226 10.51 -24.19 10.26
N GLY A 227 10.34 -25.03 9.23
CA GLY A 227 11.28 -25.21 8.14
C GLY A 227 11.54 -23.92 7.39
N MET A 228 10.49 -23.25 6.92
CA MET A 228 10.63 -21.95 6.25
C MET A 228 11.16 -20.87 7.19
N ALA A 229 10.74 -20.86 8.45
CA ALA A 229 11.24 -19.89 9.42
C ALA A 229 12.74 -20.07 9.71
N ARG A 230 13.26 -21.31 9.67
CA ARG A 230 14.71 -21.59 9.72
C ARG A 230 15.42 -21.05 8.49
N GLU A 231 14.77 -21.10 7.33
CA GLU A 231 15.23 -20.40 6.11
C GLU A 231 15.04 -18.88 6.20
N GLY A 232 14.49 -18.38 7.31
CA GLY A 232 14.29 -16.96 7.57
C GLY A 232 13.00 -16.38 7.05
N PHE A 233 12.07 -17.18 6.50
CA PHE A 233 10.86 -16.64 5.88
C PHE A 233 9.60 -17.22 6.50
N ALA A 234 8.54 -16.41 6.48
CA ALA A 234 7.21 -16.92 6.79
C ALA A 234 6.76 -17.89 5.68
N THR A 235 5.81 -18.75 6.01
CA THR A 235 5.17 -19.69 5.06
C THR A 235 3.88 -19.09 4.55
N ALA A 236 3.73 -18.95 3.25
CA ALA A 236 2.52 -18.41 2.65
C ALA A 236 1.36 -19.42 2.78
N VAL A 237 0.12 -18.92 2.87
CA VAL A 237 -1.09 -19.75 2.94
C VAL A 237 -1.12 -20.83 1.85
N VAL A 238 -0.76 -20.50 0.61
CA VAL A 238 -0.79 -21.45 -0.49
C VAL A 238 0.13 -22.65 -0.28
N GLU A 239 1.22 -22.50 0.49
CA GLU A 239 2.15 -23.58 0.79
C GLU A 239 1.56 -24.55 1.82
N ILE A 240 0.82 -24.02 2.80
CA ILE A 240 0.02 -24.81 3.74
C ILE A 240 -1.13 -25.51 3.00
N GLU A 241 -1.79 -24.82 2.07
CA GLU A 241 -2.82 -25.44 1.22
C GLU A 241 -2.26 -26.61 0.41
N MET A 242 -1.08 -26.46 -0.20
CA MET A 242 -0.43 -27.54 -0.95
C MET A 242 -0.05 -28.71 -0.04
N LEU A 243 0.45 -28.46 1.17
CA LEU A 243 0.76 -29.50 2.15
C LEU A 243 -0.51 -30.29 2.53
N LEU A 244 -1.58 -29.57 2.90
CA LEU A 244 -2.86 -30.17 3.27
C LEU A 244 -3.50 -30.93 2.12
N LEU A 245 -3.35 -30.43 0.88
CA LEU A 245 -3.84 -31.09 -0.32
C LEU A 245 -3.25 -32.49 -0.48
N GLY A 246 -1.94 -32.64 -0.26
CA GLY A 246 -1.26 -33.95 -0.27
C GLY A 246 -1.74 -34.90 0.84
N CYS A 247 -2.32 -34.35 1.91
CA CYS A 247 -2.95 -35.09 3.00
C CYS A 247 -4.45 -35.36 2.77
N GLY A 248 -5.02 -34.97 1.62
CA GLY A 248 -6.45 -35.09 1.35
C GLY A 248 -7.33 -34.12 2.14
N LEU A 249 -6.73 -33.05 2.67
CA LEU A 249 -7.44 -32.02 3.40
C LEU A 249 -7.52 -30.71 2.60
N ARG A 250 -8.65 -30.04 2.74
CA ARG A 250 -8.88 -28.69 2.23
C ARG A 250 -9.58 -27.89 3.30
N LEU A 251 -9.09 -26.69 3.51
CA LEU A 251 -9.68 -25.74 4.45
C LEU A 251 -10.32 -24.60 3.66
N SER A 252 -11.42 -24.07 4.17
CA SER A 252 -11.93 -22.78 3.73
C SER A 252 -11.00 -21.66 4.21
N ARG A 253 -11.19 -20.45 3.67
CA ARG A 253 -10.39 -19.29 4.07
C ARG A 253 -10.50 -19.00 5.57
N LEU A 254 -11.72 -19.04 6.11
CA LEU A 254 -11.98 -18.85 7.54
C LEU A 254 -11.30 -19.91 8.40
N GLN A 255 -11.29 -21.17 7.94
CA GLN A 255 -10.64 -22.28 8.66
C GLN A 255 -9.12 -22.16 8.62
N MET A 256 -8.56 -21.65 7.51
CA MET A 256 -7.13 -21.35 7.40
C MET A 256 -6.72 -20.24 8.37
N ASP A 257 -7.50 -19.15 8.45
CA ASP A 257 -7.25 -18.04 9.37
C ASP A 257 -7.34 -18.49 10.85
N ALA A 258 -8.12 -19.55 11.15
CA ALA A 258 -8.26 -20.12 12.49
C ALA A 258 -7.13 -21.08 12.91
N LEU A 259 -6.25 -21.51 12.00
CA LEU A 259 -5.17 -22.47 12.30
C LEU A 259 -4.31 -22.13 13.54
N PRO A 260 -3.91 -20.87 13.80
CA PRO A 260 -3.13 -20.51 15.00
C PRO A 260 -3.83 -20.81 16.31
N ASN A 261 -5.18 -20.75 16.33
CA ASN A 261 -5.97 -21.07 17.53
C ASN A 261 -6.10 -22.59 17.74
N LEU A 262 -5.87 -23.38 16.69
CA LEU A 262 -6.05 -24.83 16.70
C LEU A 262 -4.72 -25.56 16.90
N LEU A 263 -3.61 -24.96 16.48
CA LEU A 263 -2.26 -25.52 16.52
C LEU A 263 -1.33 -24.57 17.29
N GLU A 264 -0.82 -25.06 18.42
CA GLU A 264 0.09 -24.28 19.27
C GLU A 264 1.39 -23.92 18.54
N GLY A 265 1.97 -22.77 18.88
CA GLY A 265 3.25 -22.30 18.36
C GLY A 265 3.19 -21.66 16.97
N LEU A 266 2.02 -21.55 16.35
CA LEU A 266 1.82 -20.85 15.08
C LEU A 266 1.22 -19.46 15.31
N ALA A 267 1.65 -18.49 14.51
CA ALA A 267 1.04 -17.18 14.37
C ALA A 267 0.71 -16.91 12.90
N TYR A 268 -0.23 -15.98 12.67
CA TYR A 268 -0.75 -15.70 11.34
C TYR A 268 -1.00 -14.20 11.12
N THR A 269 -0.56 -13.68 9.99
CA THR A 269 -0.85 -12.30 9.56
C THR A 269 -0.80 -12.20 8.05
N GLN A 270 -1.76 -11.49 7.43
CA GLN A 270 -1.73 -11.12 6.01
C GLN A 270 -1.40 -12.27 5.03
N ASN A 271 -1.98 -13.46 5.21
CA ASN A 271 -1.72 -14.67 4.40
C ASN A 271 -0.39 -15.39 4.67
N TRP A 272 0.23 -15.16 5.82
CA TRP A 272 1.50 -15.75 6.20
C TRP A 272 1.44 -16.41 7.56
N PHE A 273 2.01 -17.61 7.66
CA PHE A 273 2.22 -18.37 8.88
C PHE A 273 3.69 -18.31 9.29
N TYR A 274 3.94 -18.18 10.58
CA TYR A 274 5.29 -18.17 11.14
C TYR A 274 5.24 -18.64 12.60
N PRO A 275 6.35 -19.10 13.21
CA PRO A 275 6.37 -19.44 14.62
C PRO A 275 6.04 -18.24 15.51
N VAL A 276 5.34 -18.45 16.62
CA VAL A 276 5.05 -17.38 17.60
C VAL A 276 6.35 -16.66 18.00
N GLY A 277 6.30 -15.32 18.02
CA GLY A 277 7.47 -14.48 18.31
C GLY A 277 8.43 -14.27 17.13
N GLN A 278 8.25 -14.94 16.00
CA GLN A 278 9.13 -14.84 14.84
C GLN A 278 8.58 -14.02 13.66
N SER A 279 7.55 -13.19 13.86
CA SER A 279 6.96 -12.39 12.78
C SER A 279 8.00 -11.50 12.06
N PRO A 280 8.08 -11.53 10.72
CA PRO A 280 8.71 -10.48 9.94
C PRO A 280 8.05 -9.11 10.25
N GLN A 281 8.79 -8.01 10.09
CA GLN A 281 8.25 -6.66 10.26
C GLN A 281 7.48 -6.19 9.04
N ARG A 282 7.86 -6.68 7.86
CA ARG A 282 7.22 -6.40 6.58
C ARG A 282 6.94 -7.70 5.85
N LEU A 283 5.65 -7.96 5.64
CA LEU A 283 5.18 -9.04 4.80
C LEU A 283 4.93 -8.49 3.39
N ARG A 284 5.30 -9.26 2.37
CA ARG A 284 5.05 -8.92 0.96
C ARG A 284 4.06 -9.92 0.37
N ALA A 285 3.35 -9.53 -0.68
CA ALA A 285 2.53 -10.49 -1.42
C ALA A 285 3.44 -11.56 -2.05
N PHE A 286 3.17 -12.82 -1.76
CA PHE A 286 3.90 -13.95 -2.33
C PHE A 286 3.18 -14.55 -3.53
N GLN A 287 3.95 -14.83 -4.57
CA GLN A 287 3.48 -15.54 -5.74
C GLN A 287 4.20 -16.89 -5.83
N ALA A 288 3.49 -17.99 -5.59
CA ALA A 288 4.06 -19.34 -5.65
C ALA A 288 4.62 -19.75 -7.02
N GLY A 289 4.21 -19.07 -8.09
CA GLY A 289 4.79 -19.23 -9.42
C GLY A 289 6.02 -18.37 -9.69
N ASP A 290 6.39 -17.45 -8.80
CA ASP A 290 7.51 -16.55 -9.01
C ASP A 290 8.84 -17.26 -8.69
N PRO A 291 9.66 -17.58 -9.72
CA PRO A 291 10.92 -18.28 -9.51
C PRO A 291 11.93 -17.44 -8.72
N VAL A 292 11.85 -16.11 -8.80
CA VAL A 292 12.76 -15.18 -8.10
C VAL A 292 12.54 -15.28 -6.60
N GLN A 293 11.28 -15.20 -6.16
CA GLN A 293 10.95 -15.31 -4.74
C GLN A 293 11.25 -16.70 -4.19
N ARG A 294 10.92 -17.77 -4.92
CA ARG A 294 11.20 -19.15 -4.47
C ARG A 294 12.70 -19.41 -4.33
N LEU A 295 13.49 -18.94 -5.29
CA LEU A 295 14.93 -19.08 -5.21
C LEU A 295 15.48 -18.31 -4.01
N PHE A 296 15.06 -17.06 -3.82
CA PHE A 296 15.56 -16.22 -2.73
C PHE A 296 15.23 -16.80 -1.36
N ARG A 297 13.97 -17.21 -1.16
CA ARG A 297 13.43 -17.62 0.15
C ARG A 297 13.49 -19.11 0.44
N GLY A 298 13.83 -19.93 -0.56
CA GLY A 298 13.78 -21.38 -0.47
C GLY A 298 12.39 -21.96 -0.74
N HIS A 299 12.31 -23.29 -0.61
CA HIS A 299 11.09 -24.06 -0.83
C HIS A 299 10.64 -24.71 0.49
N PRO A 300 9.33 -24.67 0.78
CA PRO A 300 8.77 -25.39 1.91
C PRO A 300 8.86 -26.90 1.64
N ALA A 301 8.94 -27.70 2.69
CA ALA A 301 8.72 -29.14 2.57
C ALA A 301 7.23 -29.39 2.30
N VAL A 302 6.89 -29.73 1.05
CA VAL A 302 5.51 -29.97 0.62
C VAL A 302 5.46 -31.27 -0.16
N GLY A 303 4.50 -32.13 0.17
CA GLY A 303 4.21 -33.32 -0.66
C GLY A 303 5.33 -34.36 -0.74
N GLY A 304 6.09 -34.57 0.34
CA GLY A 304 7.19 -35.55 0.37
C GLY A 304 8.49 -35.09 -0.30
N GLU A 305 8.48 -33.95 -1.00
CA GLU A 305 9.70 -33.33 -1.52
C GLU A 305 10.53 -32.70 -0.38
N PRO A 306 11.86 -32.89 -0.37
CA PRO A 306 12.72 -32.22 0.59
C PRO A 306 12.72 -30.70 0.32
N ALA A 307 12.75 -29.91 1.40
CA ALA A 307 12.91 -28.48 1.30
C ALA A 307 14.24 -28.13 0.59
N ARG A 308 14.17 -27.26 -0.42
CA ARG A 308 15.37 -26.62 -0.99
C ARG A 308 15.70 -25.41 -0.14
N GLY A 309 16.97 -25.30 0.28
CA GLY A 309 17.44 -24.16 1.07
C GLY A 309 17.22 -22.83 0.37
N SER A 310 17.24 -21.75 1.15
CA SER A 310 17.08 -20.39 0.65
C SER A 310 18.40 -19.75 0.26
N PHE A 311 18.39 -19.03 -0.86
CA PHE A 311 19.55 -18.24 -1.25
C PHE A 311 19.84 -17.12 -0.24
N ALA A 312 18.82 -16.55 0.40
CA ALA A 312 19.02 -15.56 1.46
C ALA A 312 19.77 -16.12 2.66
N ARG A 313 19.43 -17.33 3.12
CA ARG A 313 20.20 -18.01 4.17
C ARG A 313 21.63 -18.26 3.72
N HIS A 314 21.82 -18.74 2.50
CA HIS A 314 23.15 -18.92 1.94
C HIS A 314 23.97 -17.62 1.93
N LEU A 315 23.36 -16.49 1.54
CA LEU A 315 23.99 -15.18 1.58
C LEU A 315 24.43 -14.79 3.00
N LEU A 316 23.61 -15.07 4.02
CA LEU A 316 23.93 -14.74 5.41
C LEU A 316 24.95 -15.68 6.06
N GLU A 317 24.91 -16.97 5.73
CA GLU A 317 25.90 -17.94 6.18
C GLU A 317 27.28 -17.63 5.59
N THR A 318 27.33 -17.19 4.33
CA THR A 318 28.59 -16.93 3.63
C THR A 318 29.11 -15.49 3.81
N HIS A 319 28.21 -14.51 3.94
CA HIS A 319 28.54 -13.08 3.98
C HIS A 319 27.68 -12.33 5.02
N PRO A 320 27.83 -12.64 6.32
CA PRO A 320 26.98 -12.06 7.38
C PRO A 320 27.14 -10.54 7.52
N ALA A 321 28.30 -9.98 7.16
CA ALA A 321 28.57 -8.54 7.16
C ALA A 321 28.06 -7.81 5.91
N GLY A 322 27.43 -8.51 4.97
CA GLY A 322 26.99 -8.00 3.68
C GLY A 322 27.96 -8.29 2.53
N PHE A 323 27.52 -7.96 1.31
CA PHE A 323 28.16 -8.33 0.05
C PHE A 323 27.94 -7.25 -1.02
N GLY A 324 28.85 -7.16 -1.99
CA GLY A 324 28.67 -6.26 -3.15
C GLY A 324 27.61 -6.79 -4.13
N ILE A 325 27.07 -5.92 -4.99
CA ILE A 325 26.06 -6.32 -5.99
C ILE A 325 26.60 -7.37 -6.98
N GLU A 326 27.83 -7.22 -7.45
CA GLU A 326 28.47 -8.22 -8.35
C GLU A 326 28.74 -9.53 -7.62
N GLN A 327 29.13 -9.47 -6.35
CA GLN A 327 29.32 -10.65 -5.51
C GLN A 327 28.00 -11.41 -5.28
N CYS A 328 26.88 -10.69 -5.11
CA CYS A 328 25.56 -11.32 -5.04
C CYS A 328 25.24 -12.11 -6.31
N ARG A 329 25.56 -11.57 -7.49
CA ARG A 329 25.33 -12.25 -8.78
C ARG A 329 26.17 -13.52 -8.90
N ASP A 330 27.45 -13.45 -8.52
CA ASP A 330 28.34 -14.60 -8.53
C ASP A 330 27.87 -15.70 -7.57
N LEU A 331 27.45 -15.32 -6.36
CA LEU A 331 26.88 -16.26 -5.38
C LEU A 331 25.60 -16.90 -5.91
N LEU A 332 24.76 -16.13 -6.60
CA LEU A 332 23.52 -16.62 -7.19
C LEU A 332 23.77 -17.66 -8.29
N LEU A 333 24.74 -17.40 -9.18
CA LEU A 333 25.16 -18.36 -10.20
C LEU A 333 25.77 -19.64 -9.61
N GLY A 334 26.52 -19.49 -8.52
CA GLY A 334 27.07 -20.63 -7.79
C GLY A 334 25.99 -21.47 -7.10
N TRP A 335 24.94 -20.82 -6.61
CA TRP A 335 23.82 -21.43 -5.91
C TRP A 335 22.85 -22.17 -6.86
N ASP A 336 22.50 -21.55 -7.99
CA ASP A 336 21.64 -22.17 -9.01
C ASP A 336 22.33 -22.20 -10.37
N ARG A 337 22.92 -23.37 -10.68
CA ARG A 337 23.66 -23.62 -11.92
C ARG A 337 22.78 -23.61 -13.17
N SER A 338 21.44 -23.57 -13.03
CA SER A 338 20.55 -23.43 -14.18
C SER A 338 20.45 -21.98 -14.68
N LEU A 339 20.96 -21.00 -13.92
CA LEU A 339 20.92 -19.59 -14.28
C LEU A 339 22.10 -19.20 -15.17
N ASP A 340 21.83 -18.44 -16.24
CA ASP A 340 22.85 -17.69 -16.96
C ASP A 340 23.17 -16.35 -16.27
N ALA A 341 24.28 -15.72 -16.68
CA ALA A 341 24.75 -14.47 -16.08
C ALA A 341 23.72 -13.33 -16.15
N ASP A 342 22.93 -13.30 -17.20
CA ASP A 342 21.92 -12.26 -17.40
C ASP A 342 20.66 -12.51 -16.56
N ALA A 343 20.27 -13.76 -16.37
CA ALA A 343 19.22 -14.17 -15.45
C ALA A 343 19.63 -13.83 -14.00
N ALA A 344 20.87 -14.15 -13.61
CA ALA A 344 21.38 -13.80 -12.28
C ALA A 344 21.45 -12.27 -12.06
N ARG A 345 21.86 -11.51 -13.08
CA ARG A 345 21.82 -10.04 -13.04
C ARG A 345 20.39 -9.53 -12.83
N ARG A 346 19.43 -9.95 -13.67
CA ARG A 346 18.02 -9.54 -13.56
C ARG A 346 17.42 -9.92 -12.21
N MET A 347 17.72 -11.12 -11.71
CA MET A 347 17.25 -11.57 -10.40
C MET A 347 17.84 -10.72 -9.27
N THR A 348 19.14 -10.40 -9.32
CA THR A 348 19.78 -9.55 -8.31
C THR A 348 19.22 -8.12 -8.32
N GLU A 349 19.01 -7.55 -9.50
CA GLU A 349 18.33 -6.26 -9.67
C GLU A 349 16.91 -6.34 -9.08
N THR A 350 16.17 -7.41 -9.39
CA THR A 350 14.86 -7.67 -8.81
C THR A 350 14.94 -7.77 -7.28
N PHE A 351 15.94 -8.45 -6.70
CA PHE A 351 16.10 -8.52 -5.25
C PHE A 351 16.29 -7.13 -4.62
N CYS A 352 17.00 -6.22 -5.29
CA CYS A 352 17.22 -4.86 -4.84
C CYS A 352 15.96 -3.99 -5.01
N ASP A 353 15.40 -3.95 -6.23
CA ASP A 353 14.21 -3.16 -6.59
C ASP A 353 13.01 -3.56 -5.75
N GLU A 354 12.89 -4.86 -5.50
CA GLU A 354 11.82 -5.39 -4.68
C GLU A 354 12.12 -5.28 -3.18
N GLY A 355 13.31 -4.86 -2.76
CA GLY A 355 13.69 -4.66 -1.36
C GLY A 355 13.92 -5.93 -0.54
N TRP A 356 14.21 -7.05 -1.20
CA TRP A 356 14.71 -8.28 -0.56
C TRP A 356 16.14 -8.12 -0.05
N LEU A 357 16.92 -7.31 -0.78
CA LEU A 357 18.22 -6.82 -0.37
C LEU A 357 18.11 -5.35 0.01
N THR A 358 18.87 -4.94 1.02
CA THR A 358 18.94 -3.54 1.47
C THR A 358 20.39 -3.10 1.60
N GLY A 359 20.65 -1.82 1.36
CA GLY A 359 21.97 -1.24 1.52
C GLY A 359 22.38 -1.16 2.98
N VAL A 360 23.62 -1.55 3.27
CA VAL A 360 24.29 -1.33 4.55
C VAL A 360 25.46 -0.36 4.35
N GLN A 361 26.25 -0.10 5.40
CA GLN A 361 27.39 0.83 5.31
C GLN A 361 28.39 0.41 4.23
N ASN A 362 29.11 1.38 3.67
CA ASN A 362 30.16 1.18 2.66
C ASN A 362 29.66 0.61 1.31
N GLY A 363 28.38 0.78 0.98
CA GLY A 363 27.83 0.38 -0.32
C GLY A 363 27.64 -1.13 -0.49
N LEU A 364 27.74 -1.89 0.61
CA LEU A 364 27.39 -3.31 0.64
C LEU A 364 25.87 -3.49 0.71
N LEU A 365 25.40 -4.65 0.31
CA LEU A 365 24.04 -5.12 0.43
C LEU A 365 23.97 -6.21 1.50
N SER A 366 22.84 -6.31 2.19
CA SER A 366 22.52 -7.44 3.06
C SER A 366 21.07 -7.87 2.83
N VAL A 367 20.71 -9.07 3.29
CA VAL A 367 19.31 -9.50 3.32
C VAL A 367 18.53 -8.51 4.19
N ASN A 368 17.36 -8.07 3.72
CA ASN A 368 16.58 -7.08 4.46
C ASN A 368 16.04 -7.67 5.78
N PRO A 369 16.49 -7.17 6.96
CA PRO A 369 16.08 -7.70 8.26
C PRO A 369 14.58 -7.51 8.54
N GLU A 370 13.92 -6.56 7.88
CA GLU A 370 12.48 -6.34 8.05
C GLU A 370 11.64 -7.45 7.41
N ARG A 371 12.20 -8.19 6.45
CA ARG A 371 11.46 -9.19 5.64
C ARG A 371 11.64 -10.63 6.10
N VAL A 372 12.53 -10.84 7.06
CA VAL A 372 12.84 -12.18 7.56
C VAL A 372 12.30 -12.39 8.98
N CYS A 373 12.17 -13.65 9.36
CA CYS A 373 11.70 -14.08 10.67
C CYS A 373 12.71 -13.71 11.77
N GLY A 374 12.23 -13.70 13.03
CA GLY A 374 12.97 -13.30 14.23
C GLY A 374 14.43 -13.77 14.28
N THR A 375 14.65 -15.08 14.22
CA THR A 375 15.99 -15.68 14.36
C THR A 375 16.98 -15.19 13.31
N MET A 376 16.57 -15.17 12.03
CA MET A 376 17.43 -14.70 10.95
C MET A 376 17.65 -13.18 11.03
N ARG A 377 16.62 -12.41 11.39
CA ARG A 377 16.73 -10.97 11.62
C ARG A 377 17.75 -10.64 12.71
N GLU A 378 17.72 -11.36 13.83
CA GLU A 378 18.71 -11.20 14.90
C GLU A 378 20.12 -11.47 14.39
N SER A 379 20.29 -12.51 13.57
CA SER A 379 21.57 -12.85 12.95
C SER A 379 22.07 -11.72 12.02
N ILE A 380 21.19 -11.18 11.18
CA ILE A 380 21.49 -10.03 10.30
C ILE A 380 21.90 -8.80 11.11
N LEU A 381 21.11 -8.45 12.14
CA LEU A 381 21.34 -7.25 12.95
C LEU A 381 22.63 -7.35 13.79
N ALA A 382 23.01 -8.55 14.19
CA ALA A 382 24.26 -8.82 14.89
C ALA A 382 25.46 -9.03 13.93
N ASN A 383 25.25 -9.03 12.61
CA ASN A 383 26.25 -9.37 11.59
C ASN A 383 26.94 -10.73 11.85
N ILE A 384 26.17 -11.72 12.32
CA ILE A 384 26.66 -13.08 12.56
C ILE A 384 26.04 -14.06 11.54
N PRO A 385 26.72 -15.16 11.21
CA PRO A 385 26.14 -16.20 10.36
C PRO A 385 24.82 -16.70 10.93
N ALA A 386 23.89 -17.07 10.05
CA ALA A 386 22.65 -17.72 10.49
C ALA A 386 23.00 -19.02 11.22
N LEU A 387 22.77 -19.08 12.54
CA LEU A 387 22.98 -20.28 13.34
C LEU A 387 22.01 -21.37 12.85
N ASP A 388 22.50 -22.56 12.54
CA ASP A 388 21.64 -23.70 12.21
C ASP A 388 21.03 -24.26 13.50
N PRO A 389 19.72 -24.10 13.75
CA PRO A 389 19.09 -24.66 14.95
C PRO A 389 18.77 -26.13 14.67
N ARG A 390 19.79 -26.95 14.40
CA ARG A 390 19.60 -28.39 14.45
C ARG A 390 19.58 -28.79 15.92
N PRO A 391 18.57 -29.53 16.38
CA PRO A 391 18.62 -30.11 17.71
C PRO A 391 19.79 -31.09 17.73
N SER A 392 20.70 -30.89 18.67
CA SER A 392 21.64 -31.94 19.07
C SER A 392 20.80 -33.13 19.51
N ILE A 393 20.71 -34.17 18.67
CA ILE A 393 20.16 -35.46 19.05
C ILE A 393 21.07 -36.00 20.17
N ARG A 394 20.63 -35.81 21.42
CA ARG A 394 21.05 -36.41 22.72
C ARG A 394 21.33 -35.35 23.79
N ARG A 395 20.29 -35.05 24.58
CA ARG A 395 20.33 -35.18 26.05
C ARG A 395 18.90 -35.20 26.60
N GLN A 396 18.48 -36.43 26.91
CA GLN A 396 17.57 -36.87 27.97
C GLN A 396 16.54 -35.88 28.54
N ALA A 397 15.29 -36.21 28.27
CA ALA A 397 14.18 -36.37 29.22
C ALA A 397 14.31 -35.66 30.58
N MET A 398 13.42 -34.69 30.82
CA MET A 398 12.61 -34.63 32.04
C MET A 398 11.24 -34.03 31.69
N ALA A 399 10.18 -34.79 31.91
CA ALA A 399 8.79 -34.36 31.79
C ALA A 399 8.42 -33.41 32.94
N PRO A 400 7.51 -32.43 32.73
CA PRO A 400 6.75 -31.85 33.82
C PRO A 400 5.45 -32.66 34.07
N PRO A 401 4.98 -32.73 35.32
CA PRO A 401 3.92 -33.64 35.75
C PRO A 401 2.51 -33.15 35.41
N ASP A 402 1.59 -34.11 35.44
CA ASP A 402 0.14 -34.03 35.33
C ASP A 402 -0.50 -32.69 35.72
N LEU A 403 -1.15 -32.04 34.77
CA LEU A 403 -2.25 -31.11 35.02
C LEU A 403 -3.47 -31.58 34.24
N ALA A 404 -4.49 -31.99 34.98
CA ALA A 404 -5.78 -32.44 34.46
C ALA A 404 -6.45 -31.36 33.58
N PRO A 405 -7.20 -31.73 32.54
CA PRO A 405 -7.91 -30.76 31.71
C PRO A 405 -9.09 -30.15 32.46
N PRO A 406 -9.31 -28.82 32.42
CA PRO A 406 -10.48 -28.21 33.03
C PRO A 406 -11.73 -28.42 32.17
N THR A 407 -12.82 -28.67 32.88
CA THR A 407 -14.19 -28.92 32.43
C THR A 407 -14.75 -27.77 31.58
N ARG A 408 -15.36 -28.11 30.44
CA ARG A 408 -16.04 -27.15 29.53
C ARG A 408 -17.33 -26.58 30.15
N GLY A 409 -17.42 -25.26 30.25
CA GLY A 409 -18.68 -24.53 30.38
C GLY A 409 -19.41 -24.36 29.03
N PRO A 410 -20.70 -23.98 29.05
CA PRO A 410 -21.58 -24.05 27.87
C PRO A 410 -21.30 -22.98 26.80
N GLU A 411 -21.32 -23.39 25.53
CA GLU A 411 -21.26 -22.54 24.31
C GLU A 411 -22.42 -21.51 24.30
N PRO A 412 -22.18 -20.21 23.99
CA PRO A 412 -23.23 -19.31 23.51
C PRO A 412 -23.41 -19.43 21.98
N ALA A 413 -24.65 -19.23 21.55
CA ALA A 413 -25.17 -19.36 20.18
C ALA A 413 -24.58 -18.34 19.18
N PRO A 414 -24.62 -18.61 17.85
CA PRO A 414 -23.96 -17.79 16.83
C PRO A 414 -24.70 -16.47 16.58
N GLN A 415 -24.01 -15.35 16.76
CA GLN A 415 -24.49 -14.02 16.35
C GLN A 415 -24.10 -13.70 14.90
N GLN A 416 -25.07 -13.16 14.18
CA GLN A 416 -25.05 -12.79 12.77
C GLN A 416 -24.31 -11.45 12.52
N GLY A 417 -23.43 -11.45 11.51
CA GLY A 417 -23.14 -10.33 10.60
C GLY A 417 -22.68 -8.98 11.19
N MET A 418 -21.37 -8.78 11.31
CA MET A 418 -20.76 -7.45 11.48
C MET A 418 -19.92 -7.05 10.26
N GLN A 419 -20.33 -5.97 9.59
CA GLN A 419 -19.39 -5.05 8.94
C GLN A 419 -18.82 -4.17 10.04
N ASP A 420 -17.50 -4.19 10.21
CA ASP A 420 -16.82 -3.43 11.25
C ASP A 420 -15.97 -2.32 10.63
N ASP A 421 -16.31 -1.07 10.93
CA ASP A 421 -15.42 0.10 10.88
C ASP A 421 -15.99 1.24 11.78
N THR A 422 -16.65 0.88 12.88
CA THR A 422 -16.97 1.82 13.96
C THR A 422 -15.73 1.96 14.83
N GLN A 423 -15.12 3.15 14.88
CA GLN A 423 -14.08 3.45 15.86
C GLN A 423 -14.60 3.17 17.28
N PRO A 424 -13.74 2.72 18.22
CA PRO A 424 -14.21 2.40 19.56
C PRO A 424 -14.89 3.61 20.21
N GLY A 425 -16.07 3.35 20.75
CA GLY A 425 -16.88 4.30 21.51
C GLY A 425 -16.46 4.37 22.98
N ALA A 426 -17.30 5.02 23.78
CA ALA A 426 -17.08 5.15 25.22
C ALA A 426 -17.16 3.80 25.96
N GLU A 427 -17.94 2.85 25.44
CA GLU A 427 -18.13 1.54 26.06
C GLU A 427 -16.89 0.67 25.97
N GLU A 428 -16.20 0.63 24.82
CA GLU A 428 -14.98 -0.14 24.66
C GLU A 428 -13.86 0.42 25.54
N ALA A 429 -13.71 1.76 25.56
CA ALA A 429 -12.74 2.41 26.44
C ALA A 429 -13.02 2.09 27.91
N ARG A 430 -14.29 2.08 28.32
CA ARG A 430 -14.70 1.71 29.68
C ARG A 430 -14.26 0.29 30.05
N VAL A 431 -14.49 -0.69 29.19
CA VAL A 431 -14.08 -2.08 29.43
C VAL A 431 -12.57 -2.19 29.59
N VAL A 432 -11.81 -1.53 28.70
CA VAL A 432 -10.33 -1.55 28.74
C VAL A 432 -9.82 -0.91 30.03
N PHE A 433 -10.32 0.25 30.41
CA PHE A 433 -9.87 0.95 31.61
C PHE A 433 -10.36 0.28 32.91
N GLU A 434 -11.55 -0.31 32.95
CA GLU A 434 -12.03 -1.09 34.11
C GLU A 434 -11.17 -2.34 34.34
N LEU A 435 -10.75 -3.04 33.27
CA LEU A 435 -9.78 -4.13 33.38
C LEU A 435 -8.47 -3.62 34.01
N LEU A 436 -7.88 -2.57 33.45
CA LEU A 436 -6.62 -2.02 33.96
C LEU A 436 -6.76 -1.47 35.39
N GLN A 437 -7.93 -0.96 35.76
CA GLN A 437 -8.23 -0.54 37.12
C GLN A 437 -8.27 -1.73 38.08
N SER A 438 -8.91 -2.83 37.69
CA SER A 438 -8.99 -4.05 38.52
C SER A 438 -7.62 -4.70 38.77
N ALA A 439 -6.66 -4.47 37.88
CA ALA A 439 -5.27 -4.93 38.00
C ALA A 439 -4.39 -4.05 38.91
N CYS A 440 -4.88 -2.90 39.38
CA CYS A 440 -4.11 -1.95 40.20
C CYS A 440 -4.45 -2.06 41.70
N PRO A 441 -3.47 -1.97 42.63
CA PRO A 441 -2.01 -1.91 42.43
C PRO A 441 -1.36 -3.30 42.56
N GLY A 442 -0.53 -3.69 41.58
CA GLY A 442 0.35 -4.87 41.67
C GLY A 442 0.34 -5.80 40.45
N GLN A 443 -0.77 -5.89 39.72
CA GLN A 443 -0.92 -6.74 38.52
C GLN A 443 -0.79 -5.94 37.22
N LEU A 444 -0.70 -4.61 37.27
CA LEU A 444 -0.45 -3.79 36.08
C LEU A 444 0.82 -4.23 35.33
N ALA A 445 1.84 -4.69 36.05
CA ALA A 445 3.08 -5.23 35.47
C ALA A 445 2.83 -6.43 34.54
N ASP A 446 1.75 -7.19 34.75
CA ASP A 446 1.40 -8.33 33.90
C ASP A 446 0.96 -7.87 32.50
N TYR A 447 0.43 -6.65 32.39
CA TYR A 447 -0.04 -6.02 31.14
C TYR A 447 0.97 -5.03 30.55
N VAL A 448 2.20 -5.01 31.06
CA VAL A 448 3.26 -4.09 30.62
C VAL A 448 4.45 -4.90 30.13
N ARG A 449 5.05 -4.47 29.01
CA ARG A 449 6.29 -5.04 28.47
C ARG A 449 7.25 -3.92 28.07
N ARG A 450 8.54 -4.25 27.97
CA ARG A 450 9.56 -3.30 27.52
C ARG A 450 9.83 -3.46 26.03
N ASP A 451 9.92 -2.34 25.31
CA ASP A 451 10.38 -2.34 23.93
C ASP A 451 11.91 -2.58 23.87
N PRO A 452 12.51 -2.79 22.68
CA PRO A 452 13.96 -2.96 22.53
C PRO A 452 14.79 -1.76 23.02
N LEU A 453 14.14 -0.62 23.31
CA LEU A 453 14.75 0.61 23.79
C LEU A 453 14.56 0.78 25.31
N GLY A 454 14.00 -0.24 25.98
CA GLY A 454 13.76 -0.28 27.42
C GLY A 454 12.51 0.47 27.88
N ARG A 455 11.67 1.00 26.98
CA ARG A 455 10.46 1.74 27.34
C ARG A 455 9.31 0.80 27.67
N GLU A 456 8.65 1.07 28.78
CA GLU A 456 7.43 0.36 29.17
C GLU A 456 6.25 0.79 28.29
N HIS A 457 5.56 -0.20 27.72
CA HIS A 457 4.33 -0.02 26.96
C HIS A 457 3.36 -1.15 27.27
N PHE A 458 2.09 -0.94 26.95
CA PHE A 458 1.05 -1.95 27.18
C PHE A 458 1.23 -3.18 26.28
N ASP A 459 1.09 -4.36 26.87
CA ASP A 459 0.99 -5.61 26.14
C ASP A 459 -0.45 -5.84 25.69
N LEU A 460 -0.78 -5.26 24.53
CA LEU A 460 -2.14 -5.24 24.00
C LEU A 460 -2.75 -6.64 23.82
N GLU A 461 -1.92 -7.65 23.53
CA GLU A 461 -2.36 -9.04 23.39
C GLU A 461 -2.81 -9.64 24.73
N LYS A 462 -2.09 -9.36 25.82
CA LYS A 462 -2.51 -9.80 27.15
C LYS A 462 -3.76 -9.09 27.64
N ILE A 463 -3.87 -7.79 27.34
CA ILE A 463 -5.09 -7.03 27.62
C ILE A 463 -6.27 -7.64 26.84
N HIS A 464 -6.09 -7.91 25.56
CA HIS A 464 -7.10 -8.59 24.74
C HIS A 464 -7.48 -9.97 25.30
N GLN A 465 -6.50 -10.80 25.67
CA GLN A 465 -6.74 -12.11 26.28
C GLN A 465 -7.56 -12.01 27.58
N ALA A 466 -7.35 -10.96 28.37
CA ALA A 466 -8.11 -10.74 29.61
C ALA A 466 -9.53 -10.19 29.36
N ILE A 467 -9.73 -9.37 28.33
CA ILE A 467 -11.05 -8.80 27.97
C ILE A 467 -11.92 -9.80 27.20
N ARG A 468 -11.30 -10.63 26.34
CA ARG A 468 -11.98 -11.53 25.39
C ARG A 468 -13.07 -12.42 26.00
N PRO A 469 -12.94 -12.98 27.22
CA PRO A 469 -14.00 -13.78 27.84
C PRO A 469 -15.30 -13.01 28.08
N GLN A 470 -15.22 -11.69 28.28
CA GLN A 470 -16.37 -10.82 28.58
C GLN A 470 -16.84 -10.04 27.35
N ARG A 471 -15.91 -9.60 26.49
CA ARG A 471 -16.17 -8.77 25.32
C ARG A 471 -15.36 -9.26 24.10
N PRO A 472 -15.80 -10.33 23.42
CA PRO A 472 -15.10 -10.89 22.27
C PRO A 472 -15.15 -10.00 21.02
N ASP A 473 -16.00 -8.97 21.03
CA ASP A 473 -16.13 -7.94 19.99
C ASP A 473 -15.01 -6.88 20.03
N ILE A 474 -14.28 -6.77 21.14
CA ILE A 474 -13.18 -5.81 21.30
C ILE A 474 -11.87 -6.46 20.86
N ASP A 475 -11.41 -6.13 19.66
CA ASP A 475 -10.12 -6.60 19.13
C ASP A 475 -8.90 -5.79 19.65
N VAL A 476 -7.70 -6.28 19.35
CA VAL A 476 -6.42 -5.63 19.73
C VAL A 476 -6.32 -4.19 19.20
N ARG A 477 -6.88 -3.92 18.02
CA ARG A 477 -6.83 -2.58 17.40
C ARG A 477 -7.70 -1.58 18.16
N ARG A 478 -8.89 -1.98 18.61
CA ARG A 478 -9.75 -1.15 19.46
C ARG A 478 -9.10 -0.86 20.80
N ILE A 479 -8.40 -1.84 21.38
CA ILE A 479 -7.62 -1.66 22.63
C ILE A 479 -6.50 -0.64 22.41
N ASP A 480 -5.73 -0.77 21.32
CA ASP A 480 -4.67 0.19 20.96
C ASP A 480 -5.21 1.62 20.86
N ILE A 481 -6.34 1.81 20.18
CA ILE A 481 -6.99 3.11 20.04
C ILE A 481 -7.45 3.66 21.40
N CYS A 482 -7.99 2.81 22.29
CA CYS A 482 -8.42 3.22 23.64
C CYS A 482 -7.24 3.67 24.52
N LEU A 483 -6.10 2.99 24.38
CA LEU A 483 -4.88 3.28 25.14
C LEU A 483 -3.96 4.29 24.43
N GLN A 484 -4.36 4.83 23.29
CA GLN A 484 -3.53 5.71 22.51
C GLN A 484 -3.23 7.01 23.27
N GLY A 485 -1.97 7.25 23.59
CA GLY A 485 -1.53 8.43 24.37
C GLY A 485 -1.48 8.21 25.87
N GLU A 486 -1.91 7.04 26.35
CA GLU A 486 -1.62 6.54 27.68
C GLU A 486 -0.28 5.81 27.71
N THR A 487 0.40 5.87 28.85
CA THR A 487 1.61 5.10 29.11
C THR A 487 1.45 4.35 30.41
N PRO A 488 2.13 3.21 30.61
CA PRO A 488 2.13 2.51 31.90
C PRO A 488 2.50 3.42 33.07
N ALA A 489 3.38 4.40 32.86
CA ALA A 489 3.78 5.37 33.87
C ALA A 489 2.66 6.35 34.26
N ARG A 490 1.73 6.69 33.34
CA ARG A 490 0.66 7.66 33.56
C ARG A 490 -0.71 7.05 33.83
N ILE A 491 -0.89 5.78 33.49
CA ILE A 491 -2.19 5.10 33.57
C ILE A 491 -2.78 5.17 34.97
N ALA A 492 -1.98 5.15 36.03
CA ALA A 492 -2.48 5.28 37.40
C ALA A 492 -3.26 6.60 37.62
N ALA A 493 -2.80 7.71 37.05
CA ALA A 493 -3.48 9.00 37.15
C ALA A 493 -4.79 8.99 36.36
N THR A 494 -4.78 8.46 35.13
CA THR A 494 -5.98 8.28 34.30
C THR A 494 -6.99 7.38 35.00
N LEU A 495 -6.54 6.27 35.59
CA LEU A 495 -7.38 5.33 36.31
C LEU A 495 -7.96 5.92 37.61
N ALA A 496 -7.24 6.83 38.27
CA ALA A 496 -7.72 7.56 39.43
C ALA A 496 -8.77 8.61 39.06
N ALA A 497 -8.55 9.34 37.96
CA ALA A 497 -9.49 10.35 37.46
C ALA A 497 -10.80 9.75 36.91
N ARG A 498 -10.75 8.49 36.45
CA ARG A 498 -11.87 7.72 35.87
C ARG A 498 -12.63 8.50 34.79
N PRO A 499 -11.94 9.13 33.82
CA PRO A 499 -12.60 10.01 32.86
C PRO A 499 -13.65 9.25 32.05
N TRP A 500 -13.45 7.96 31.74
CA TRP A 500 -14.41 7.14 30.99
C TRP A 500 -15.76 6.87 31.71
N LEU A 501 -15.86 7.17 33.01
CA LEU A 501 -17.12 7.11 33.76
C LEU A 501 -17.85 8.46 33.80
N ARG A 502 -17.22 9.53 33.33
CA ARG A 502 -17.82 10.87 33.26
C ARG A 502 -18.76 10.95 32.06
N GLU A 503 -19.64 11.95 32.10
CA GLU A 503 -20.47 12.25 30.93
C GLU A 503 -19.60 12.67 29.73
N PRO A 504 -19.99 12.30 28.50
CA PRO A 504 -19.33 12.79 27.31
C PRO A 504 -19.30 14.32 27.27
N ALA A 505 -18.18 14.89 26.83
CA ALA A 505 -18.08 16.34 26.67
C ALA A 505 -19.20 16.86 25.75
N GLN A 506 -19.94 17.87 26.21
CA GLN A 506 -20.89 18.56 25.34
C GLN A 506 -20.15 19.11 24.12
N HIS A 507 -20.76 19.05 22.93
CA HIS A 507 -20.12 19.49 21.68
C HIS A 507 -19.49 20.90 21.76
N ARG A 508 -20.13 21.84 22.48
CA ARG A 508 -19.61 23.19 22.68
C ARG A 508 -18.32 23.20 23.50
N ARG A 509 -18.26 22.38 24.55
CA ARG A 509 -17.09 22.27 25.42
C ARG A 509 -15.94 21.59 24.69
N LEU A 510 -16.21 20.43 24.06
CA LEU A 510 -15.21 19.72 23.26
C LEU A 510 -14.62 20.58 22.15
N ARG A 511 -15.43 21.43 21.51
CA ARG A 511 -14.94 22.40 20.52
C ARG A 511 -14.02 23.45 21.13
N ALA A 512 -14.31 23.93 22.35
CA ALA A 512 -13.44 24.86 23.06
C ALA A 512 -12.10 24.21 23.41
N ASP A 513 -12.12 22.98 23.93
CA ASP A 513 -10.91 22.24 24.31
C ASP A 513 -10.05 21.90 23.08
N LEU A 514 -10.68 21.49 21.98
CA LEU A 514 -10.01 21.24 20.71
C LEU A 514 -9.39 22.52 20.14
N THR A 515 -10.08 23.66 20.24
CA THR A 515 -9.56 24.97 19.82
C THR A 515 -8.36 25.38 20.67
N GLN A 516 -8.45 25.23 21.98
CA GLN A 516 -7.34 25.52 22.90
C GLN A 516 -6.14 24.59 22.65
N LEU A 517 -6.38 23.31 22.37
CA LEU A 517 -5.34 22.36 22.01
C LEU A 517 -4.67 22.74 20.68
N TRP A 518 -5.45 23.13 19.69
CA TRP A 518 -4.92 23.57 18.39
C TRP A 518 -4.11 24.88 18.49
N GLN A 519 -4.50 25.82 19.36
CA GLN A 519 -3.70 27.02 19.63
C GLN A 519 -2.33 26.69 20.25
N GLN A 520 -2.26 25.65 21.08
CA GLN A 520 -1.00 25.19 21.67
C GLN A 520 -0.18 24.32 20.72
N LEU A 521 -0.84 23.57 19.84
CA LEU A 521 -0.24 22.66 18.87
C LEU A 521 -0.76 22.97 17.47
N PRO A 522 -0.19 23.98 16.77
CA PRO A 522 -0.70 24.45 15.49
C PRO A 522 -0.76 23.39 14.38
N LEU A 523 0.02 22.31 14.52
CA LEU A 523 0.06 21.16 13.61
C LEU A 523 -0.74 19.94 14.15
N LEU A 524 -1.73 20.16 15.01
CA LEU A 524 -2.58 19.10 15.58
C LEU A 524 -3.24 18.19 14.53
N ALA A 525 -3.47 18.70 13.31
CA ALA A 525 -4.08 17.96 12.21
C ALA A 525 -3.27 16.71 11.76
N PHE A 526 -2.00 16.59 12.14
CA PHE A 526 -1.15 15.44 11.84
C PHE A 526 -1.13 14.38 12.95
N VAL A 527 -1.86 14.62 14.04
CA VAL A 527 -1.96 13.71 15.18
C VAL A 527 -3.15 12.78 14.99
N GLN A 528 -2.96 11.51 15.36
CA GLN A 528 -4.05 10.54 15.29
C GLN A 528 -5.22 10.96 16.22
N PRO A 529 -6.48 10.69 15.84
CA PRO A 529 -7.64 11.10 16.63
C PRO A 529 -7.63 10.61 18.07
N GLY A 530 -7.19 9.36 18.34
CA GLY A 530 -7.12 8.83 19.71
C GLY A 530 -6.10 9.58 20.57
N MET A 531 -4.92 9.90 20.03
CA MET A 531 -3.93 10.73 20.73
C MET A 531 -4.45 12.15 21.00
N THR A 532 -5.21 12.74 20.06
CA THR A 532 -5.85 14.05 20.26
C THR A 532 -6.89 13.98 21.39
N ALA A 533 -7.72 12.94 21.40
CA ALA A 533 -8.70 12.70 22.46
C ALA A 533 -8.03 12.51 23.83
N ALA A 534 -6.93 11.75 23.91
CA ALA A 534 -6.16 11.59 25.14
C ALA A 534 -5.58 12.92 25.67
N TRP A 535 -5.10 13.79 24.78
CA TRP A 535 -4.63 15.13 25.18
C TRP A 535 -5.76 16.06 25.62
N ILE A 536 -6.97 15.91 25.07
CA ILE A 536 -8.16 16.61 25.55
C ILE A 536 -8.53 16.12 26.95
N ASN A 537 -8.62 14.80 27.16
CA ASN A 537 -8.94 14.20 28.45
C ASN A 537 -7.94 14.60 29.55
N LEU A 538 -6.67 14.80 29.20
CA LEU A 538 -5.68 15.29 30.15
C LEU A 538 -5.92 16.76 30.58
N LYS A 539 -6.42 17.59 29.67
CA LYS A 539 -6.69 19.01 29.92
C LYS A 539 -8.04 19.26 30.58
N ASP A 540 -9.04 18.48 30.19
CA ASP A 540 -10.38 18.50 30.74
C ASP A 540 -10.70 17.12 31.36
N PRO A 541 -10.21 16.86 32.58
CA PRO A 541 -10.44 15.58 33.24
C PRO A 541 -11.89 15.37 33.69
N ASP A 542 -12.74 16.41 33.61
CA ASP A 542 -14.13 16.33 34.03
C ASP A 542 -15.06 15.75 32.96
N HIS A 543 -14.59 15.69 31.70
CA HIS A 543 -15.34 15.15 30.58
C HIS A 543 -14.55 14.10 29.80
N PHE A 544 -15.25 13.13 29.21
CA PHE A 544 -14.61 12.11 28.40
C PHE A 544 -14.73 12.38 26.90
N CYS A 545 -13.60 12.29 26.21
CA CYS A 545 -13.49 12.31 24.76
C CYS A 545 -12.85 11.01 24.26
N THR A 546 -13.48 10.38 23.28
CA THR A 546 -12.90 9.27 22.52
C THR A 546 -12.59 9.71 21.09
N ALA A 547 -11.80 8.91 20.37
CA ALA A 547 -11.52 9.13 18.94
C ALA A 547 -12.83 9.24 18.14
N GLY A 548 -13.80 8.37 18.40
CA GLY A 548 -15.12 8.39 17.75
C GLY A 548 -15.89 9.69 18.02
N ILE A 549 -15.96 10.14 19.28
CA ILE A 549 -16.64 11.42 19.63
C ILE A 549 -15.97 12.60 18.90
N LEU A 550 -14.64 12.62 18.85
CA LEU A 550 -13.89 13.67 18.16
C LEU A 550 -14.17 13.67 16.65
N GLN A 551 -14.17 12.49 16.02
CA GLN A 551 -14.49 12.37 14.58
C GLN A 551 -15.92 12.79 14.28
N ASP A 552 -16.88 12.40 15.12
CA ASP A 552 -18.27 12.82 15.03
C ASP A 552 -18.39 14.35 15.09
N LEU A 553 -17.65 14.99 16.02
CA LEU A 553 -17.62 16.44 16.12
C LEU A 553 -17.09 17.09 14.83
N LEU A 554 -16.02 16.55 14.25
CA LEU A 554 -15.42 17.07 13.01
C LEU A 554 -16.34 16.84 11.80
N ALA A 555 -17.03 15.70 11.74
CA ALA A 555 -17.93 15.34 10.65
C ALA A 555 -19.23 16.17 10.65
N ARG A 556 -19.77 16.50 11.83
CA ARG A 556 -21.04 17.26 11.99
C ARG A 556 -20.91 18.76 11.73
N GLN A 557 -19.75 19.26 11.32
CA GLN A 557 -19.57 20.67 11.00
C GLN A 557 -20.29 21.05 9.69
N ARG A 558 -20.59 22.33 9.52
CA ARG A 558 -21.29 22.80 8.31
C ARG A 558 -20.39 22.69 7.09
N THR A 559 -20.92 22.12 6.02
CA THR A 559 -20.20 21.95 4.75
C THR A 559 -20.08 23.28 4.01
N TRP A 560 -18.90 23.91 4.02
CA TRP A 560 -18.67 25.26 3.47
C TRP A 560 -17.54 25.28 2.45
N ASN A 561 -17.81 24.76 1.25
CA ASN A 561 -16.83 24.59 0.17
C ASN A 561 -16.05 25.87 -0.19
N THR A 562 -16.72 27.03 -0.22
CA THR A 562 -16.08 28.32 -0.55
C THR A 562 -15.11 28.78 0.54
N ARG A 563 -15.44 28.56 1.82
CA ARG A 563 -14.54 28.87 2.94
C ARG A 563 -13.38 27.89 3.04
N ALA A 564 -13.62 26.61 2.78
CA ALA A 564 -12.55 25.61 2.70
C ALA A 564 -11.57 25.91 1.55
N ALA A 565 -12.09 26.36 0.40
CA ALA A 565 -11.29 26.86 -0.70
C ALA A 565 -10.42 28.06 -0.27
N ALA A 566 -11.01 29.07 0.37
CA ALA A 566 -10.29 30.24 0.87
C ALA A 566 -9.25 29.90 1.95
N ALA A 567 -9.54 28.96 2.85
CA ALA A 567 -8.59 28.49 3.85
C ALA A 567 -7.41 27.75 3.21
N LEU A 568 -7.67 26.92 2.19
CA LEU A 568 -6.61 26.28 1.41
C LEU A 568 -5.78 27.30 0.62
N ASP A 569 -6.40 28.34 0.08
CA ASP A 569 -5.70 29.45 -0.56
C ASP A 569 -4.76 30.17 0.41
N ALA A 570 -5.23 30.48 1.63
CA ALA A 570 -4.41 31.09 2.67
C ALA A 570 -3.21 30.22 3.06
N LEU A 571 -3.40 28.90 3.24
CA LEU A 571 -2.27 27.98 3.51
C LEU A 571 -1.20 28.01 2.41
N ILE A 572 -1.62 28.19 1.16
CA ILE A 572 -0.69 28.26 0.02
C ILE A 572 0.01 29.61 0.00
N ASP A 573 -0.74 30.70 0.13
CA ASP A 573 -0.22 32.07 0.03
C ASP A 573 0.73 32.40 1.20
N ASP A 574 0.44 31.91 2.39
CA ASP A 574 1.30 32.04 3.57
C ASP A 574 2.50 31.05 3.56
N GLY A 575 2.57 30.17 2.55
CA GLY A 575 3.62 29.18 2.41
C GLY A 575 3.56 28.03 3.43
N HIS A 576 2.47 27.88 4.18
CA HIS A 576 2.28 26.83 5.18
C HIS A 576 1.82 25.48 4.60
N ILE A 577 1.45 25.43 3.32
CA ILE A 577 1.01 24.19 2.66
C ILE A 577 2.09 23.09 2.68
N HIS A 578 3.37 23.45 2.81
CA HIS A 578 4.48 22.49 2.89
C HIS A 578 4.39 21.54 4.09
N TYR A 579 3.76 21.94 5.20
CA TYR A 579 3.57 21.05 6.34
C TYR A 579 2.73 19.83 5.97
N PHE A 580 1.83 19.97 5.01
CA PHE A 580 0.92 18.91 4.56
C PHE A 580 1.56 17.95 3.56
N MET A 581 2.87 18.01 3.32
CA MET A 581 3.53 16.97 2.53
C MET A 581 3.55 15.63 3.28
N ARG A 582 3.23 14.55 2.57
CA ARG A 582 3.39 13.18 3.09
C ARG A 582 4.87 12.85 3.30
N PRO A 583 5.19 11.83 4.11
CA PRO A 583 6.57 11.38 4.28
C PRO A 583 7.25 10.94 2.98
N ASP A 584 6.52 10.59 1.92
CA ASP A 584 7.13 10.27 0.61
C ASP A 584 7.59 11.52 -0.18
N LEU A 585 7.24 12.72 0.32
CA LEU A 585 7.49 14.02 -0.29
C LEU A 585 6.97 14.18 -1.73
N ARG A 586 6.01 13.35 -2.15
CA ARG A 586 5.43 13.37 -3.50
C ARG A 586 4.04 13.97 -3.54
N THR A 587 3.27 13.81 -2.46
CA THR A 587 1.87 14.20 -2.42
C THR A 587 1.50 14.87 -1.10
N LEU A 588 0.41 15.64 -1.11
CA LEU A 588 -0.15 16.21 0.11
C LEU A 588 -0.96 15.15 0.89
N ASP A 589 -0.86 15.21 2.20
CA ASP A 589 -1.66 14.43 3.14
C ASP A 589 -3.08 15.03 3.22
N GLN A 590 -3.96 14.48 2.38
CA GLN A 590 -5.34 14.94 2.31
C GLN A 590 -6.13 14.67 3.60
N ALA A 591 -5.75 13.65 4.39
CA ALA A 591 -6.39 13.36 5.67
C ALA A 591 -6.04 14.42 6.72
N ALA A 592 -4.77 14.83 6.76
CA ALA A 592 -4.34 15.95 7.61
C ALA A 592 -4.97 17.27 7.15
N LEU A 593 -5.04 17.54 5.84
CA LEU A 593 -5.73 18.73 5.32
C LEU A 593 -7.22 18.72 5.69
N HIS A 594 -7.90 17.59 5.55
CA HIS A 594 -9.30 17.44 5.94
C HIS A 594 -9.49 17.71 7.43
N THR A 595 -8.64 17.14 8.27
CA THR A 595 -8.64 17.38 9.72
C THR A 595 -8.40 18.84 10.04
N HIS A 596 -7.46 19.50 9.36
CA HIS A 596 -7.18 20.93 9.52
C HIS A 596 -8.40 21.80 9.17
N MET A 597 -9.13 21.48 8.09
CA MET A 597 -10.39 22.15 7.78
C MET A 597 -11.42 21.96 8.89
N GLY A 598 -11.53 20.75 9.43
CA GLY A 598 -12.38 20.48 10.59
C GLY A 598 -11.97 21.26 11.84
N LEU A 599 -10.67 21.45 12.11
CA LEU A 599 -10.20 22.29 13.21
C LEU A 599 -10.57 23.77 13.01
N LEU A 600 -10.66 24.23 11.76
CA LEU A 600 -11.16 25.56 11.38
C LEU A 600 -12.69 25.70 11.47
N GLY A 601 -13.42 24.64 11.82
CA GLY A 601 -14.88 24.66 11.83
C GLY A 601 -15.51 24.47 10.44
N LEU A 602 -14.76 23.91 9.48
CA LEU A 602 -15.17 23.69 8.10
C LEU A 602 -15.29 22.19 7.81
N SER A 603 -16.48 21.70 7.48
CA SER A 603 -16.63 20.37 6.90
C SER A 603 -16.46 20.45 5.38
N ILE A 604 -15.73 19.49 4.81
CA ILE A 604 -15.59 19.33 3.36
C ILE A 604 -15.46 17.85 3.03
N ARG A 605 -16.20 17.38 2.04
CA ARG A 605 -16.06 15.98 1.62
C ARG A 605 -14.66 15.72 1.04
N ALA A 606 -14.12 14.53 1.28
CA ALA A 606 -12.78 14.16 0.82
C ALA A 606 -12.60 14.30 -0.70
N ASP A 607 -13.58 13.88 -1.49
CA ASP A 607 -13.59 14.04 -2.96
C ASP A 607 -13.53 15.52 -3.38
N ARG A 608 -14.25 16.38 -2.67
CA ARG A 608 -14.25 17.81 -2.94
C ARG A 608 -12.94 18.47 -2.53
N LEU A 609 -12.35 18.08 -1.40
CA LEU A 609 -11.04 18.57 -0.97
C LEU A 609 -9.95 18.16 -1.97
N ALA A 610 -9.95 16.90 -2.42
CA ALA A 610 -9.03 16.42 -3.44
C ALA A 610 -9.13 17.26 -4.73
N MET A 611 -10.35 17.57 -5.15
CA MET A 611 -10.60 18.45 -6.29
C MET A 611 -10.08 19.88 -6.06
N LEU A 612 -10.31 20.47 -4.88
CA LEU A 612 -9.80 21.81 -4.55
C LEU A 612 -8.27 21.89 -4.55
N VAL A 613 -7.60 20.85 -4.05
CA VAL A 613 -6.13 20.71 -4.08
C VAL A 613 -5.65 20.59 -5.52
N ALA A 614 -6.27 19.74 -6.33
CA ALA A 614 -5.94 19.58 -7.74
C ALA A 614 -6.06 20.91 -8.52
N CYS A 615 -7.11 21.70 -8.27
CA CYS A 615 -7.28 23.04 -8.86
C CYS A 615 -6.19 24.05 -8.46
N ARG A 616 -5.47 23.80 -7.36
CA ARG A 616 -4.43 24.69 -6.81
C ARG A 616 -3.02 24.15 -6.97
N GLN A 617 -2.84 22.99 -7.60
CA GLN A 617 -1.54 22.32 -7.74
C GLN A 617 -0.47 23.25 -8.35
N GLY A 618 -0.86 24.12 -9.29
CA GLY A 618 0.06 25.09 -9.90
C GLY A 618 0.59 26.19 -8.97
N ARG A 619 -0.07 26.45 -7.84
CA ARG A 619 0.38 27.40 -6.80
C ARG A 619 1.17 26.70 -5.68
N ILE A 620 1.13 25.38 -5.63
CA ILE A 620 1.81 24.58 -4.60
C ILE A 620 3.21 24.23 -5.12
N ASP A 621 4.22 25.02 -4.74
CA ASP A 621 5.60 24.78 -5.13
C ASP A 621 6.39 24.09 -4.00
N LEU A 622 6.43 22.75 -4.06
CA LEU A 622 7.03 21.91 -3.03
C LEU A 622 8.09 21.00 -3.67
N GLN A 623 9.35 21.39 -3.54
CA GLN A 623 10.50 20.66 -4.06
C GLN A 623 10.97 19.62 -3.01
N PRO A 624 11.00 18.31 -3.30
CA PRO A 624 11.38 17.28 -2.32
C PRO A 624 12.74 17.51 -1.65
N GLN A 625 13.73 17.97 -2.41
CA GLN A 625 15.09 18.28 -1.94
C GLN A 625 15.14 19.43 -0.91
N ALA A 626 14.07 20.22 -0.80
CA ALA A 626 13.97 21.28 0.20
C ALA A 626 13.56 20.74 1.59
N PHE A 627 13.28 19.45 1.75
CA PHE A 627 12.80 18.87 3.01
C PHE A 627 13.88 18.04 3.73
N ILE A 628 13.70 17.87 5.04
CA ILE A 628 14.44 16.91 5.86
C ILE A 628 14.08 15.51 5.37
N ASP A 629 15.12 14.70 5.17
CA ASP A 629 14.98 13.32 4.69
C ASP A 629 14.08 12.52 5.66
N PRO A 630 12.95 11.97 5.18
CA PRO A 630 12.04 11.13 5.95
C PRO A 630 12.74 10.00 6.69
N GLU A 631 13.79 9.43 6.10
CA GLU A 631 14.56 8.37 6.73
C GLU A 631 15.10 8.84 8.09
N LEU A 632 15.50 10.10 8.27
CA LEU A 632 16.10 10.58 9.52
C LEU A 632 15.17 10.59 10.74
N TRP A 633 13.86 10.40 10.54
CA TRP A 633 12.87 10.46 11.61
C TRP A 633 11.70 9.47 11.50
N ASN A 634 11.53 8.71 10.41
CA ASN A 634 10.35 7.87 10.21
C ASN A 634 10.36 6.50 10.93
N SER A 635 11.39 6.19 11.73
CA SER A 635 11.49 4.95 12.50
C SER A 635 11.49 5.22 14.01
N ALA A 636 10.96 4.29 14.81
CA ALA A 636 10.83 4.44 16.27
C ALA A 636 12.17 4.77 16.96
N GLY A 637 13.25 4.07 16.59
CA GLY A 637 14.59 4.33 17.12
C GLY A 637 15.11 5.72 16.75
N ARG A 638 14.88 6.18 15.51
CA ARG A 638 15.27 7.53 15.07
C ARG A 638 14.43 8.61 15.75
N LEU A 639 13.12 8.42 15.92
CA LEU A 639 12.26 9.32 16.69
C LEU A 639 12.72 9.47 18.14
N GLN A 640 13.11 8.38 18.79
CA GLN A 640 13.68 8.44 20.14
C GLN A 640 15.00 9.20 20.16
N GLN A 641 15.91 8.89 19.22
CA GLN A 641 17.19 9.60 19.13
C GLN A 641 16.98 11.11 18.97
N ARG A 642 16.09 11.53 18.05
CA ARG A 642 15.78 12.96 17.84
C ARG A 642 15.13 13.60 19.06
N ALA A 643 14.25 12.89 19.77
CA ALA A 643 13.69 13.35 21.02
C ALA A 643 14.80 13.62 22.07
N ARG A 644 15.76 12.71 22.25
CA ARG A 644 16.87 12.87 23.19
C ARG A 644 17.83 14.00 22.80
N GLU A 645 18.13 14.14 21.51
CA GLU A 645 18.91 15.27 21.00
C GLU A 645 18.20 16.59 21.29
N LEU A 646 16.87 16.65 21.12
CA LEU A 646 16.08 17.82 21.46
C LEU A 646 16.05 18.11 22.95
N MET A 647 15.93 17.08 23.80
CA MET A 647 16.05 17.25 25.25
C MET A 647 17.38 17.92 25.60
N ALA A 648 18.49 17.46 25.02
CA ALA A 648 19.80 18.05 25.26
C ALA A 648 19.89 19.51 24.78
N VAL A 649 19.39 19.82 23.58
CA VAL A 649 19.36 21.20 23.03
C VAL A 649 18.49 22.13 23.86
N LEU A 650 17.36 21.64 24.37
CA LEU A 650 16.41 22.41 25.18
C LEU A 650 16.78 22.44 26.67
N GLY A 651 17.81 21.71 27.10
CA GLY A 651 18.20 21.59 28.49
C GLY A 651 17.17 20.85 29.35
N LEU A 652 16.32 20.01 28.75
CA LEU A 652 15.26 19.28 29.42
C LEU A 652 15.78 17.99 30.06
N ARG A 653 15.25 17.70 31.23
CA ARG A 653 15.42 16.45 31.97
C ARG A 653 14.13 15.66 31.95
N ARG A 654 14.23 14.36 32.21
CA ARG A 654 13.05 13.52 32.45
C ARG A 654 12.27 14.08 33.64
N GLY A 655 10.96 14.16 33.51
CA GLY A 655 10.04 14.80 34.45
C GLY A 655 9.74 16.27 34.13
N ASP A 656 10.51 16.92 33.25
CA ASP A 656 10.23 18.31 32.89
C ASP A 656 8.95 18.42 32.04
N ASN A 657 8.31 19.59 32.12
CA ASN A 657 7.16 19.91 31.30
C ASN A 657 7.54 20.06 29.83
N MET A 658 6.61 19.72 28.94
CA MET A 658 6.79 19.96 27.51
C MET A 658 7.00 21.46 27.25
N PRO A 659 8.04 21.87 26.52
CA PRO A 659 8.27 23.27 26.20
C PRO A 659 7.15 23.84 25.33
N PRO A 660 6.92 25.17 25.35
CA PRO A 660 6.00 25.81 24.41
C PRO A 660 6.35 25.49 22.96
N TRP A 661 5.34 25.38 22.10
CA TRP A 661 5.51 24.95 20.70
C TRP A 661 6.58 25.75 19.94
N TYR A 662 6.64 27.06 20.13
CA TYR A 662 7.66 27.92 19.50
C TYR A 662 9.10 27.54 19.91
N ASN A 663 9.32 27.18 21.17
CA ASN A 663 10.64 26.74 21.65
C ASN A 663 10.98 25.37 21.08
N PHE A 664 10.01 24.46 21.03
CA PHE A 664 10.15 23.15 20.40
C PHE A 664 10.54 23.25 18.93
N THR A 665 9.79 24.00 18.11
CA THR A 665 10.07 24.11 16.66
C THR A 665 11.42 24.76 16.39
N ARG A 666 11.81 25.76 17.18
CA ARG A 666 13.15 26.37 17.07
C ARG A 666 14.26 25.36 17.34
N ALA A 667 14.11 24.53 18.38
CA ALA A 667 15.09 23.48 18.67
C ALA A 667 15.07 22.36 17.62
N LEU A 668 13.89 22.01 17.07
CA LEU A 668 13.74 21.07 15.97
C LEU A 668 14.51 21.53 14.73
N GLU A 669 14.34 22.79 14.35
CA GLU A 669 15.06 23.43 13.26
C GLU A 669 16.57 23.40 13.52
N GLN A 670 17.03 23.77 14.71
CA GLN A 670 18.45 23.70 15.07
C GLN A 670 19.03 22.28 15.02
N THR A 671 18.25 21.27 15.42
CA THR A 671 18.71 19.88 15.52
C THR A 671 18.76 19.19 14.15
N LEU A 672 17.73 19.39 13.32
CA LEU A 672 17.55 18.68 12.05
C LEU A 672 18.00 19.49 10.82
N ALA A 673 17.87 20.82 10.85
CA ALA A 673 18.34 21.68 9.77
C ALA A 673 19.82 22.04 9.98
N ARG A 674 20.70 21.04 10.06
CA ARG A 674 22.15 21.28 10.02
C ARG A 674 22.50 21.96 8.70
N HIS A 675 22.81 23.24 8.78
CA HIS A 675 23.23 24.04 7.64
C HIS A 675 24.62 23.61 7.18
N HIS A 676 24.74 23.13 5.94
CA HIS A 676 26.00 23.32 5.24
C HIS A 676 26.13 24.82 4.94
N PRO A 677 27.30 25.44 5.19
CA PRO A 677 27.52 26.85 4.86
C PRO A 677 27.11 27.11 3.39
N GLY A 678 26.17 28.04 3.19
CA GLY A 678 25.67 28.42 1.86
C GLY A 678 24.43 27.67 1.34
N GLN A 679 23.87 26.69 2.08
CA GLN A 679 22.62 26.02 1.69
C GLN A 679 21.40 26.55 2.45
N PRO A 680 20.22 26.67 1.80
CA PRO A 680 18.98 27.08 2.45
C PRO A 680 18.56 26.07 3.52
N ALA A 681 17.85 26.55 4.56
CA ALA A 681 17.31 25.69 5.61
C ALA A 681 16.38 24.62 5.00
N ARG A 682 16.60 23.35 5.35
CA ARG A 682 15.67 22.28 5.00
C ARG A 682 14.38 22.44 5.81
N ARG A 683 13.24 22.30 5.15
CA ARG A 683 11.88 22.33 5.72
C ARG A 683 11.53 20.97 6.35
N TYR A 684 10.60 20.95 7.30
CA TYR A 684 10.01 19.71 7.82
C TYR A 684 8.53 19.64 7.48
N THR A 685 7.98 18.42 7.45
CA THR A 685 6.55 18.19 7.34
C THR A 685 5.88 18.26 8.72
N GLY A 686 4.57 18.46 8.77
CA GLY A 686 3.82 18.46 10.03
C GLY A 686 3.85 17.09 10.71
N ALA A 687 3.86 16.01 9.93
CA ALA A 687 4.05 14.65 10.45
C ALA A 687 5.40 14.50 11.16
N CYS A 688 6.49 15.01 10.57
CA CYS A 688 7.82 15.01 11.18
C CYS A 688 7.81 15.71 12.55
N ALA A 689 7.30 16.94 12.59
CA ALA A 689 7.26 17.74 13.82
C ALA A 689 6.39 17.09 14.90
N MET A 690 5.18 16.63 14.57
CA MET A 690 4.26 16.07 15.57
C MET A 690 4.71 14.71 16.09
N GLN A 691 5.32 13.85 15.27
CA GLN A 691 5.85 12.56 15.74
C GLN A 691 7.06 12.75 16.66
N ILE A 692 7.95 13.68 16.33
CA ILE A 692 9.09 14.01 17.19
C ILE A 692 8.59 14.68 18.49
N HIS A 693 7.60 15.57 18.42
CA HIS A 693 6.96 16.16 19.60
C HIS A 693 6.36 15.08 20.51
N ALA A 694 5.62 14.12 19.95
CA ALA A 694 5.06 13.01 20.71
C ALA A 694 6.15 12.11 21.33
N SER A 695 7.22 11.81 20.59
CA SER A 695 8.38 11.05 21.09
C SER A 695 9.12 11.80 22.22
N LEU A 696 9.29 13.12 22.09
CA LEU A 696 9.88 13.97 23.12
C LEU A 696 9.04 13.95 24.40
N ARG A 697 7.73 14.10 24.27
CA ARG A 697 6.81 13.97 25.40
C ARG A 697 6.97 12.61 26.11
N LEU A 698 7.04 11.52 25.36
CA LEU A 698 7.27 10.19 25.94
C LEU A 698 8.63 10.09 26.66
N GLU A 699 9.71 10.65 26.09
CA GLU A 699 11.02 10.65 26.78
C GLU A 699 11.03 11.48 28.06
N LEU A 700 10.31 12.61 28.09
CA LEU A 700 10.15 13.41 29.31
C LEU A 700 9.34 12.65 30.37
N GLU A 701 8.36 11.86 29.96
CA GLU A 701 7.50 11.09 30.87
C GLU A 701 8.16 9.83 31.44
N LEU A 702 9.27 9.34 30.87
CA LEU A 702 10.00 8.19 31.39
C LEU A 702 10.52 8.48 32.81
N GLN A 703 9.95 7.82 33.82
CA GLN A 703 10.53 7.81 35.16
C GLN A 703 11.86 7.04 35.11
N LEU A 704 12.91 7.60 35.74
CA LEU A 704 14.06 6.80 36.14
C LEU A 704 13.56 5.83 37.21
N LEU A 705 13.25 4.59 36.81
CA LEU A 705 13.26 3.50 37.78
C LEU A 705 14.65 3.53 38.45
N PRO A 706 14.75 3.65 39.78
CA PRO A 706 16.05 3.57 40.43
C PRO A 706 16.72 2.26 40.02
N ASP A 707 18.00 2.34 39.63
CA ASP A 707 18.83 1.20 39.25
C ASP A 707 18.75 0.09 40.31
N ALA A 708 17.87 -0.88 40.09
CA ALA A 708 17.92 -2.16 40.78
C ALA A 708 19.05 -2.99 40.14
N ALA A 709 20.27 -2.68 40.59
CA ALA A 709 21.48 -3.51 40.59
C ALA A 709 21.64 -4.58 39.47
N SER A 710 22.50 -4.21 38.52
CA SER A 710 23.40 -5.08 37.75
C SER A 710 23.79 -6.40 38.42
N LYS A 711 23.67 -7.50 37.66
CA LYS A 711 24.63 -8.62 37.63
C LYS A 711 24.35 -9.57 36.46
N ARG A 712 25.18 -9.52 35.40
CA ARG A 712 25.82 -10.71 34.80
C ARG A 712 26.89 -10.32 33.76
N PRO A 713 28.04 -11.03 33.69
CA PRO A 713 29.21 -10.64 32.92
C PRO A 713 29.32 -11.32 31.54
N ALA A 714 30.21 -10.74 30.74
CA ALA A 714 30.55 -10.99 29.33
C ALA A 714 31.57 -12.12 29.11
N GLU A 715 31.76 -12.49 27.82
CA GLU A 715 32.98 -13.02 27.16
C GLU A 715 32.56 -13.50 25.74
N ASP A 716 33.36 -13.55 24.68
CA ASP A 716 34.46 -12.74 24.13
C ASP A 716 34.66 -13.25 22.67
N ALA A 717 35.18 -12.41 21.78
CA ALA A 717 35.34 -12.66 20.33
C ALA A 717 36.50 -13.64 20.00
N GLU A 718 36.67 -14.22 18.79
CA GLU A 718 37.23 -13.65 17.55
C GLU A 718 37.83 -14.85 16.68
N PRO A 719 38.54 -14.72 15.52
CA PRO A 719 37.95 -14.77 14.16
C PRO A 719 38.73 -15.56 13.06
N LEU A 720 38.27 -15.41 11.78
CA LEU A 720 38.99 -15.51 10.46
C LEU A 720 39.33 -16.92 9.88
N PRO A 721 39.77 -17.08 8.59
CA PRO A 721 39.52 -16.36 7.31
C PRO A 721 39.37 -17.25 6.02
N ALA A 722 38.93 -16.61 4.91
CA ALA A 722 39.36 -16.62 3.48
C ALA A 722 39.85 -17.93 2.77
N ALA A 723 39.65 -18.21 1.46
CA ALA A 723 39.41 -17.40 0.25
C ALA A 723 39.22 -18.31 -1.02
N LYS A 724 38.78 -17.69 -2.13
CA LYS A 724 39.15 -17.95 -3.57
C LYS A 724 38.64 -19.24 -4.26
N ARG A 725 38.32 -19.28 -5.57
CA ARG A 725 37.97 -18.35 -6.67
C ARG A 725 37.85 -19.21 -7.95
N ALA A 726 37.19 -18.64 -8.97
CA ALA A 726 37.30 -18.91 -10.42
C ALA A 726 36.35 -19.98 -11.04
N SER A 727 35.83 -19.88 -12.28
CA SER A 727 35.64 -18.81 -13.28
C SER A 727 34.94 -19.43 -14.52
N GLY A 728 33.92 -18.76 -15.10
CA GLY A 728 33.56 -18.80 -16.55
C GLY A 728 32.38 -19.68 -17.03
N PRO A 729 31.89 -19.50 -18.28
CA PRO A 729 31.14 -18.33 -18.78
C PRO A 729 29.90 -18.67 -19.66
N GLY A 730 28.90 -17.77 -19.71
CA GLY A 730 28.14 -17.40 -20.93
C GLY A 730 26.66 -17.85 -21.13
N GLY A 731 25.79 -16.88 -21.49
CA GLY A 731 24.77 -17.05 -22.55
C GLY A 731 23.27 -16.76 -22.24
N LEU A 732 22.77 -15.59 -22.66
CA LEU A 732 21.34 -15.19 -22.79
C LEU A 732 20.53 -16.02 -23.79
N PRO A 733 19.18 -16.00 -23.68
CA PRO A 733 18.32 -15.94 -24.87
C PRO A 733 17.29 -14.78 -24.85
N ASP A 734 17.29 -14.04 -25.95
CA ASP A 734 16.33 -13.05 -26.45
C ASP A 734 15.68 -13.68 -27.71
N ALA A 735 14.35 -13.80 -27.81
CA ALA A 735 13.65 -13.96 -29.11
C ALA A 735 12.11 -13.89 -28.98
N LEU A 736 11.50 -12.79 -29.45
CA LEU A 736 10.12 -12.78 -29.94
C LEU A 736 10.12 -13.25 -31.40
N ASP A 737 9.11 -14.03 -31.82
CA ASP A 737 8.96 -14.42 -33.23
C ASP A 737 8.83 -13.17 -34.12
N ALA A 738 9.56 -13.18 -35.25
CA ALA A 738 9.63 -12.07 -36.21
C ALA A 738 8.25 -11.72 -36.79
N SER A 739 7.38 -12.72 -36.96
CA SER A 739 6.01 -12.55 -37.47
C SER A 739 5.13 -11.79 -36.49
N GLU A 740 5.18 -12.14 -35.20
CA GLU A 740 4.40 -11.47 -34.15
C GLU A 740 4.90 -10.03 -33.93
N LEU A 741 6.22 -9.83 -33.96
CA LEU A 741 6.81 -8.50 -33.85
C LEU A 741 6.36 -7.61 -35.02
N ALA A 742 6.31 -8.14 -36.24
CA ALA A 742 5.84 -7.40 -37.42
C ALA A 742 4.35 -6.99 -37.30
N GLY A 743 3.49 -7.91 -36.82
CA GLY A 743 2.07 -7.62 -36.61
C GLY A 743 1.84 -6.53 -35.55
N ARG A 744 2.56 -6.57 -34.44
CA ARG A 744 2.49 -5.54 -33.39
C ARG A 744 3.05 -4.20 -33.87
N MET A 745 4.12 -4.21 -34.66
CA MET A 745 4.65 -3.01 -35.29
C MET A 745 3.60 -2.35 -36.20
N GLN A 746 2.86 -3.13 -36.99
CA GLN A 746 1.80 -2.59 -37.83
C GLN A 746 0.63 -2.01 -37.02
N ALA A 747 0.28 -2.62 -35.89
CA ALA A 747 -0.74 -2.08 -34.99
C ALA A 747 -0.29 -0.79 -34.28
N CYS A 748 0.99 -0.66 -33.91
CA CYS A 748 1.55 0.61 -33.43
C CYS A 748 1.37 1.72 -34.48
N ARG A 749 1.67 1.42 -35.75
CA ARG A 749 1.57 2.39 -36.85
C ARG A 749 0.14 2.89 -37.08
N ALA A 750 -0.85 2.08 -36.74
CA ALA A 750 -2.26 2.43 -36.85
C ALA A 750 -2.79 3.26 -35.67
N MET A 751 -2.01 3.51 -34.62
CA MET A 751 -2.46 4.33 -33.48
C MET A 751 -2.69 5.78 -33.90
N PRO A 752 -3.78 6.42 -33.47
CA PRO A 752 -3.97 7.86 -33.63
C PRO A 752 -2.77 8.63 -33.07
N GLY A 753 -2.19 9.52 -33.87
CA GLY A 753 -1.02 10.32 -33.51
C GLY A 753 0.34 9.61 -33.66
N PHE A 754 0.41 8.37 -34.16
CA PHE A 754 1.69 7.67 -34.36
C PHE A 754 2.58 8.35 -35.41
N GLY A 755 2.01 8.69 -36.58
CA GLY A 755 2.76 9.39 -37.64
C GLY A 755 3.32 10.72 -37.15
N ASP A 756 2.48 11.52 -36.48
CA ASP A 756 2.87 12.80 -35.89
C ASP A 756 4.00 12.64 -34.86
N ALA A 757 3.92 11.61 -34.01
CA ALA A 757 4.98 11.31 -33.05
C ALA A 757 6.29 10.91 -33.73
N CYS A 758 6.25 10.12 -34.80
CA CYS A 758 7.45 9.76 -35.57
C CYS A 758 8.10 11.00 -36.23
N GLU A 759 7.31 11.88 -36.83
CA GLU A 759 7.80 13.15 -37.37
C GLU A 759 8.41 14.02 -36.27
N ALA A 760 7.72 14.16 -35.13
CA ALA A 760 8.23 14.93 -34.00
C ALA A 760 9.53 14.33 -33.42
N ILE A 761 9.67 13.00 -33.38
CA ILE A 761 10.92 12.33 -32.99
C ILE A 761 12.04 12.63 -34.01
N GLY A 762 11.75 12.51 -35.32
CA GLY A 762 12.70 12.82 -36.38
C GLY A 762 13.25 14.25 -36.25
N GLU A 763 12.36 15.23 -36.13
CA GLU A 763 12.71 16.64 -35.94
C GLU A 763 13.47 16.89 -34.62
N ALA A 764 13.06 16.25 -33.51
CA ALA A 764 13.74 16.36 -32.23
C ALA A 764 15.13 15.71 -32.22
N THR A 765 15.37 14.74 -33.11
CA THR A 765 16.66 14.04 -33.24
C THR A 765 17.54 14.61 -34.35
N GLY A 766 17.01 15.53 -35.18
CA GLY A 766 17.68 15.97 -36.41
C GLY A 766 17.86 14.85 -37.43
N GLY A 767 17.04 13.79 -37.35
CA GLY A 767 17.18 12.57 -38.15
C GLY A 767 15.90 12.18 -38.89
N VAL A 768 15.97 11.05 -39.60
CA VAL A 768 14.80 10.49 -40.29
C VAL A 768 13.77 9.99 -39.25
N PRO A 769 12.46 10.23 -39.44
CA PRO A 769 11.41 9.71 -38.57
C PRO A 769 11.59 8.19 -38.32
N PRO A 770 11.77 7.75 -37.06
CA PRO A 770 12.16 6.38 -36.77
C PRO A 770 10.96 5.45 -36.69
N ASP A 771 10.16 5.39 -37.75
CA ASP A 771 8.91 4.59 -37.83
C ASP A 771 9.12 3.16 -37.32
N ASP A 772 10.03 2.41 -37.95
CA ASP A 772 10.30 1.02 -37.60
C ASP A 772 10.84 0.85 -36.18
N ALA A 773 11.78 1.70 -35.77
CA ALA A 773 12.43 1.57 -34.46
C ALA A 773 11.45 1.92 -33.33
N PHE A 774 10.62 2.94 -33.53
CA PHE A 774 9.62 3.37 -32.56
C PHE A 774 8.45 2.38 -32.49
N ALA A 775 7.93 1.92 -33.65
CA ALA A 775 6.91 0.88 -33.71
C ALA A 775 7.39 -0.41 -33.02
N ARG A 776 8.63 -0.83 -33.26
CA ARG A 776 9.23 -2.02 -32.62
C ARG A 776 9.38 -1.84 -31.11
N TRP A 777 9.78 -0.66 -30.67
CA TRP A 777 9.91 -0.35 -29.24
C TRP A 777 8.55 -0.35 -28.53
N LEU A 778 7.53 0.27 -29.13
CA LEU A 778 6.16 0.26 -28.63
C LEU A 778 5.58 -1.16 -28.62
N ALA A 779 5.82 -1.94 -29.68
CA ALA A 779 5.38 -3.33 -29.81
C ALA A 779 5.87 -4.23 -28.65
N ARG A 780 7.01 -3.90 -28.04
CA ARG A 780 7.59 -4.62 -26.90
C ARG A 780 7.11 -4.12 -25.54
N ARG A 781 6.61 -2.88 -25.45
CA ARG A 781 6.33 -2.21 -24.16
C ARG A 781 4.88 -1.94 -23.86
N LEU A 782 4.07 -1.73 -24.89
CA LEU A 782 2.64 -1.62 -24.67
C LEU A 782 2.11 -3.00 -24.26
N PRO A 783 1.17 -3.04 -23.30
CA PRO A 783 0.48 -4.27 -22.98
C PRO A 783 -0.38 -4.62 -24.19
N TRP A 784 0.18 -5.43 -25.08
CA TRP A 784 -0.61 -6.01 -26.15
C TRP A 784 -1.51 -7.04 -25.50
N PRO A 785 -2.83 -6.98 -25.75
CA PRO A 785 -3.66 -8.16 -25.55
C PRO A 785 -2.90 -9.25 -26.27
N PRO A 786 -2.49 -10.30 -25.58
CA PRO A 786 -1.47 -11.13 -26.13
C PRO A 786 -2.01 -11.79 -27.39
N GLY A 787 -1.14 -12.04 -28.36
CA GLY A 787 -1.47 -12.14 -29.78
C GLY A 787 -2.76 -11.46 -30.27
N ALA A 788 -2.87 -10.18 -29.98
CA ALA A 788 -3.47 -9.27 -30.93
C ALA A 788 -2.79 -9.52 -32.28
N SER A 789 -3.41 -10.36 -33.11
CA SER A 789 -3.22 -10.32 -34.55
C SER A 789 -3.52 -8.88 -34.95
N PRO A 790 -2.79 -8.28 -35.90
CA PRO A 790 -3.02 -6.91 -36.33
C PRO A 790 -4.52 -6.76 -36.58
N ALA A 791 -5.18 -5.94 -35.77
CA ALA A 791 -6.62 -5.79 -35.84
C ALA A 791 -6.99 -5.46 -37.30
N PRO A 792 -8.09 -6.00 -37.84
CA PRO A 792 -8.47 -5.68 -39.21
C PRO A 792 -8.50 -4.16 -39.39
N PRO A 793 -8.05 -3.64 -40.56
CA PRO A 793 -7.96 -2.21 -40.80
C PRO A 793 -9.32 -1.56 -40.49
N GLY A 794 -9.36 -0.74 -39.44
CA GLY A 794 -10.58 -0.09 -38.93
C GLY A 794 -10.85 -0.26 -37.43
N THR A 795 -10.29 -1.29 -36.78
CA THR A 795 -10.35 -1.41 -35.32
C THR A 795 -9.24 -0.58 -34.69
N GLN A 796 -9.53 0.70 -34.41
CA GLN A 796 -8.56 1.58 -33.77
C GLN A 796 -8.37 1.16 -32.30
N PRO A 797 -7.13 0.93 -31.83
CA PRO A 797 -6.89 0.81 -30.40
C PRO A 797 -7.33 2.11 -29.72
N GLU A 798 -8.14 2.02 -28.66
CA GLU A 798 -8.55 3.18 -27.84
C GLU A 798 -7.37 3.83 -27.09
N HIS A 799 -6.15 3.27 -27.25
CA HIS A 799 -4.93 3.82 -26.69
C HIS A 799 -4.42 4.99 -27.53
N ASP A 800 -4.73 6.19 -27.08
CA ASP A 800 -4.09 7.39 -27.61
C ASP A 800 -2.61 7.45 -27.16
N LEU A 801 -1.72 7.76 -28.10
CA LEU A 801 -0.28 7.80 -27.86
C LEU A 801 0.05 8.95 -26.90
N SER A 802 0.53 8.62 -25.71
CA SER A 802 0.94 9.64 -24.72
C SER A 802 2.31 10.22 -25.04
N LEU A 803 2.50 11.51 -24.77
CA LEU A 803 3.79 12.20 -24.93
C LEU A 803 4.88 11.58 -24.04
N GLY A 804 4.49 11.05 -22.87
CA GLY A 804 5.37 10.31 -21.98
C GLY A 804 5.96 9.03 -22.59
N LEU A 805 5.29 8.36 -23.53
CA LEU A 805 5.85 7.21 -24.25
C LEU A 805 6.91 7.65 -25.27
N VAL A 806 6.64 8.73 -26.01
CA VAL A 806 7.59 9.35 -26.95
C VAL A 806 8.85 9.80 -26.22
N ALA A 807 8.69 10.49 -25.08
CA ALA A 807 9.79 10.91 -24.22
C ALA A 807 10.64 9.74 -23.70
N ARG A 808 10.01 8.63 -23.29
CA ARG A 808 10.72 7.41 -22.85
C ARG A 808 11.48 6.72 -23.99
N PHE A 809 10.95 6.77 -25.21
CA PHE A 809 11.65 6.24 -26.38
C PHE A 809 12.92 7.05 -26.67
N LEU A 810 12.77 8.38 -26.76
CA LEU A 810 13.89 9.30 -26.96
C LEU A 810 14.95 9.17 -25.85
N ALA A 811 14.53 9.00 -24.60
CA ALA A 811 15.46 8.81 -23.50
C ALA A 811 16.30 7.53 -23.62
N ARG A 812 15.72 6.48 -24.20
CA ARG A 812 16.45 5.23 -24.46
C ARG A 812 17.39 5.36 -25.66
N THR A 813 16.97 6.00 -26.75
CA THR A 813 17.74 6.06 -27.99
C THR A 813 18.84 7.11 -27.96
N GLN A 814 18.63 8.25 -27.29
CA GLN A 814 19.60 9.33 -27.19
C GLN A 814 20.41 9.31 -25.90
N GLY A 815 20.05 8.47 -24.91
CA GLY A 815 20.67 8.46 -23.59
C GLY A 815 20.42 9.73 -22.76
N ARG A 816 19.48 10.59 -23.17
CA ARG A 816 19.15 11.87 -22.51
C ARG A 816 17.75 11.82 -21.94
N ARG A 817 17.56 12.16 -20.67
CA ARG A 817 16.22 12.20 -20.09
C ARG A 817 15.39 13.30 -20.74
N TRP A 818 14.12 13.01 -21.00
CA TRP A 818 13.11 13.97 -21.44
C TRP A 818 12.11 14.16 -20.32
N LEU A 819 12.04 15.36 -19.76
CA LEU A 819 11.19 15.66 -18.61
C LEU A 819 9.99 16.51 -19.03
N PRO A 820 8.81 16.26 -18.44
CA PRO A 820 7.68 17.17 -18.61
C PRO A 820 8.05 18.53 -18.02
N VAL A 821 7.64 19.59 -18.70
CA VAL A 821 7.82 20.94 -18.19
C VAL A 821 6.60 21.28 -17.35
N ASP A 822 6.78 21.17 -16.05
CA ASP A 822 5.76 21.56 -15.08
C ASP A 822 5.44 23.07 -15.21
N LYS A 823 4.18 23.44 -15.03
CA LYS A 823 3.70 24.85 -14.99
C LYS A 823 3.57 25.60 -16.33
N LEU A 824 3.51 24.93 -17.49
CA LEU A 824 3.10 25.61 -18.73
C LEU A 824 1.71 26.26 -18.61
N GLY A 825 0.79 25.66 -17.85
CA GLY A 825 -0.62 26.03 -17.84
C GLY A 825 -1.35 25.52 -19.08
N GLN A 826 -2.66 25.69 -19.15
CA GLN A 826 -3.42 25.34 -20.35
C GLN A 826 -3.51 26.55 -21.28
N PRO A 827 -3.31 26.38 -22.60
CA PRO A 827 -3.52 27.46 -23.54
C PRO A 827 -4.98 27.92 -23.47
N GLN A 828 -5.19 29.24 -23.38
CA GLN A 828 -6.52 29.83 -23.23
C GLN A 828 -7.03 30.29 -24.60
N ALA A 829 -8.28 29.99 -24.93
CA ALA A 829 -8.87 30.49 -26.18
C ALA A 829 -8.91 32.04 -26.19
N ARG A 830 -9.09 32.67 -25.02
CA ARG A 830 -9.24 34.13 -24.86
C ARG A 830 -8.02 34.93 -25.30
N ASP A 831 -6.81 34.38 -25.18
CA ASP A 831 -5.56 35.03 -25.62
C ASP A 831 -4.95 34.38 -26.87
N GLY A 832 -5.69 33.45 -27.51
CA GLY A 832 -5.19 32.66 -28.63
C GLY A 832 -3.99 31.76 -28.26
N GLY A 833 -3.84 31.42 -26.97
CA GLY A 833 -2.71 30.66 -26.47
C GLY A 833 -1.40 31.45 -26.39
N ARG A 834 -1.40 32.78 -26.55
CA ARG A 834 -0.16 33.58 -26.56
C ARG A 834 0.67 33.44 -25.28
N ALA A 835 0.05 33.46 -24.10
CA ALA A 835 0.78 33.26 -22.85
C ALA A 835 1.45 31.88 -22.77
N PHE A 836 0.79 30.86 -23.31
CA PHE A 836 1.32 29.50 -23.39
C PHE A 836 2.48 29.40 -24.40
N VAL A 837 2.34 30.03 -25.58
CA VAL A 837 3.41 30.14 -26.58
C VAL A 837 4.63 30.84 -26.02
N ASN A 838 4.45 31.95 -25.30
CA ASN A 838 5.56 32.71 -24.71
C ASN A 838 6.34 31.88 -23.68
N LYS A 839 5.65 31.05 -22.89
CA LYS A 839 6.31 30.11 -21.98
C LYS A 839 7.10 29.05 -22.73
N ILE A 840 6.53 28.45 -23.77
CA ILE A 840 7.25 27.49 -24.62
C ILE A 840 8.46 28.15 -25.27
N ALA A 841 8.30 29.36 -25.81
CA ALA A 841 9.39 30.12 -26.41
C ALA A 841 10.55 30.33 -25.44
N GLY A 842 10.27 30.64 -24.17
CA GLY A 842 11.30 30.75 -23.13
C GLY A 842 12.07 29.45 -22.85
N HIS A 843 11.52 28.29 -23.23
CA HIS A 843 12.17 27.00 -23.10
C HIS A 843 12.93 26.55 -24.36
N VAL A 844 12.51 26.99 -25.53
CA VAL A 844 13.14 26.62 -26.83
C VAL A 844 13.95 27.76 -27.44
N CYS A 845 14.21 28.84 -26.68
CA CYS A 845 14.94 30.01 -27.18
C CYS A 845 16.44 29.75 -27.39
N ALA A 846 17.01 28.74 -26.73
CA ALA A 846 18.41 28.39 -26.92
C ALA A 846 18.62 27.80 -28.34
N PRO A 847 19.68 28.20 -29.07
CA PRO A 847 19.99 27.63 -30.38
C PRO A 847 20.07 26.10 -30.31
N GLY A 848 19.30 25.41 -31.15
CA GLY A 848 19.24 23.95 -31.18
C GLY A 848 18.36 23.30 -30.10
N ALA A 849 17.70 24.07 -29.23
CA ALA A 849 16.73 23.52 -28.30
C ALA A 849 15.45 23.09 -29.04
N VAL A 850 15.03 21.85 -28.80
CA VAL A 850 13.79 21.28 -29.32
C VAL A 850 13.00 20.70 -28.17
N GLY A 851 11.71 21.01 -28.11
CA GLY A 851 10.75 20.38 -27.20
C GLY A 851 9.71 19.58 -27.96
N LEU A 852 8.97 18.72 -27.26
CA LEU A 852 7.82 18.02 -27.80
C LEU A 852 6.55 18.57 -27.17
N LEU A 853 5.56 18.90 -27.98
CA LEU A 853 4.28 19.43 -27.55
C LEU A 853 3.16 18.52 -28.02
N ARG A 854 2.23 18.18 -27.13
CA ARG A 854 0.94 17.60 -27.51
C ARG A 854 -0.11 18.70 -27.61
N LEU A 855 -0.72 18.84 -28.78
CA LEU A 855 -1.79 19.80 -29.00
C LEU A 855 -3.07 19.39 -28.23
N PRO A 856 -3.70 20.32 -27.49
CA PRO A 856 -4.75 20.01 -26.53
C PRO A 856 -6.07 19.52 -27.15
N ARG A 857 -6.37 19.85 -28.41
CA ARG A 857 -7.57 19.32 -29.08
C ARG A 857 -7.24 18.20 -30.05
N ALA A 858 -6.35 18.43 -31.02
CA ALA A 858 -6.01 17.43 -32.02
C ALA A 858 -5.37 16.17 -31.42
N GLY A 859 -4.74 16.28 -30.24
CA GLY A 859 -3.96 15.19 -29.65
C GLY A 859 -2.63 14.94 -30.38
N GLN A 860 -2.40 15.63 -31.50
CA GLN A 860 -1.21 15.61 -32.33
C GLN A 860 0.03 15.96 -31.50
N ILE A 861 1.12 15.22 -31.72
CA ILE A 861 2.42 15.47 -31.10
C ILE A 861 3.31 16.17 -32.13
N VAL A 862 3.85 17.34 -31.80
CA VAL A 862 4.71 18.14 -32.67
C VAL A 862 6.03 18.46 -31.99
N ALA A 863 7.12 18.52 -32.76
CA ALA A 863 8.38 19.10 -32.29
C ALA A 863 8.26 20.63 -32.34
N VAL A 864 8.80 21.31 -31.33
CA VAL A 864 8.80 22.77 -31.24
C VAL A 864 10.22 23.28 -31.08
N ARG A 865 10.62 24.24 -31.93
CA ARG A 865 11.93 24.90 -31.90
C ARG A 865 11.78 26.40 -32.12
N SER A 866 12.84 27.16 -31.87
CA SER A 866 12.92 28.58 -32.24
C SER A 866 13.33 28.72 -33.71
N VAL A 867 12.54 29.45 -34.52
CA VAL A 867 12.85 29.85 -35.90
C VAL A 867 12.69 31.36 -35.97
N ASP A 868 13.75 32.07 -36.36
CA ASP A 868 13.82 33.54 -36.37
C ASP A 868 13.38 34.18 -35.03
N GLY A 869 13.74 33.54 -33.90
CA GLY A 869 13.40 33.99 -32.55
C GLY A 869 11.97 33.66 -32.11
N MET A 870 11.19 32.97 -32.93
CA MET A 870 9.79 32.63 -32.65
C MET A 870 9.59 31.12 -32.48
N ALA A 871 8.85 30.73 -31.44
CA ALA A 871 8.47 29.34 -31.23
C ALA A 871 7.60 28.85 -32.39
N SER A 872 8.10 27.83 -33.10
CA SER A 872 7.47 27.26 -34.28
C SER A 872 7.38 25.75 -34.13
N ALA A 873 6.22 25.19 -34.46
CA ALA A 873 5.98 23.76 -34.54
C ALA A 873 6.45 23.22 -35.89
N CYS A 874 7.11 22.07 -35.90
CA CYS A 874 7.52 21.38 -37.11
C CYS A 874 6.42 20.39 -37.51
N VAL A 875 5.80 20.61 -38.67
CA VAL A 875 4.68 19.80 -39.19
C VAL A 875 4.91 19.58 -40.68
N GLY A 876 4.95 18.31 -41.13
CA GLY A 876 5.09 17.99 -42.56
C GLY A 876 6.37 18.54 -43.21
N GLY A 877 7.48 18.63 -42.48
CA GLY A 877 8.76 19.17 -42.95
C GLY A 877 8.84 20.71 -43.03
N GLY A 878 7.77 21.42 -42.69
CA GLY A 878 7.74 22.88 -42.59
C GLY A 878 7.72 23.37 -41.14
N ALA A 879 8.07 24.64 -40.92
CA ALA A 879 7.90 25.31 -39.65
C ALA A 879 6.67 26.22 -39.69
N VAL A 880 5.70 25.97 -38.80
CA VAL A 880 4.51 26.79 -38.61
C VAL A 880 4.61 27.51 -37.28
N ARG A 881 4.30 28.81 -37.24
CA ARG A 881 4.33 29.57 -35.98
C ARG A 881 3.38 28.94 -34.97
N LEU A 882 3.88 28.64 -33.77
CA LEU A 882 3.12 27.90 -32.78
C LEU A 882 1.84 28.66 -32.35
N ALA A 883 1.88 29.99 -32.35
CA ALA A 883 0.72 30.82 -32.08
C ALA A 883 -0.40 30.66 -33.11
N GLU A 884 -0.07 30.50 -34.40
CA GLU A 884 -1.05 30.30 -35.46
C GLU A 884 -1.67 28.90 -35.36
N LEU A 885 -0.83 27.89 -35.09
CA LEU A 885 -1.28 26.51 -34.89
C LEU A 885 -2.21 26.37 -33.68
N LEU A 886 -1.86 26.98 -32.54
CA LEU A 886 -2.70 26.96 -31.33
C LEU A 886 -3.98 27.80 -31.48
N ALA A 887 -3.92 28.94 -32.17
CA ALA A 887 -5.12 29.73 -32.44
C ALA A 887 -6.14 28.96 -33.29
N TRP A 888 -5.67 28.07 -34.17
CA TRP A 888 -6.53 27.16 -34.92
C TRP A 888 -7.07 26.01 -34.03
N ASP A 889 -6.20 25.34 -33.27
CA ASP A 889 -6.57 24.22 -32.38
C ASP A 889 -7.60 24.64 -31.32
N LEU A 890 -7.48 25.88 -30.80
CA LEU A 890 -8.34 26.44 -29.74
C LEU A 890 -9.64 27.10 -30.21
N ARG A 891 -9.99 27.01 -31.50
CA ARG A 891 -11.32 27.48 -31.98
C ARG A 891 -12.47 26.70 -31.33
N GLU A 892 -12.18 25.50 -30.84
CA GLU A 892 -13.09 24.70 -30.04
C GLU A 892 -12.47 24.43 -28.66
N PRO A 893 -13.30 24.16 -27.63
CA PRO A 893 -12.81 23.88 -26.30
C PRO A 893 -11.84 22.68 -26.30
N PRO A 894 -10.70 22.78 -25.57
CA PRO A 894 -9.69 21.73 -25.55
C PRO A 894 -10.28 20.43 -24.99
N ARG A 895 -9.98 19.30 -25.64
CA ARG A 895 -10.42 17.97 -25.18
C ARG A 895 -9.46 17.34 -24.18
N ARG A 896 -8.20 17.79 -24.19
CA ARG A 896 -7.10 17.25 -23.39
C ARG A 896 -6.24 18.39 -22.85
N GLN A 897 -5.47 18.05 -21.82
CA GLN A 897 -4.41 18.92 -21.34
C GLN A 897 -3.25 18.93 -22.34
N ALA A 898 -2.75 20.12 -22.67
CA ALA A 898 -1.49 20.23 -23.40
C ALA A 898 -0.34 19.71 -22.52
N GLU A 899 0.50 18.85 -23.09
CA GLU A 899 1.70 18.30 -22.44
C GLU A 899 2.92 18.81 -23.21
N PHE A 900 3.97 19.24 -22.51
CA PHE A 900 5.21 19.70 -23.14
C PHE A 900 6.42 19.07 -22.46
N TYR A 901 7.35 18.52 -23.24
CA TYR A 901 8.55 17.85 -22.74
C TYR A 901 9.80 18.48 -23.35
N LEU A 902 10.87 18.58 -22.54
CA LEU A 902 12.19 19.05 -22.97
C LEU A 902 13.27 18.01 -22.68
N PRO A 903 14.33 17.94 -23.50
CA PRO A 903 15.52 17.19 -23.16
C PRO A 903 16.23 17.86 -21.97
N CYS A 904 16.64 17.09 -20.96
CA CYS A 904 17.54 17.57 -19.93
C CYS A 904 18.90 17.90 -20.56
N SER A 905 19.38 19.13 -20.35
CA SER A 905 20.80 19.43 -20.46
C SER A 905 21.56 18.58 -19.45
N SER A 906 22.48 17.75 -19.95
CA SER A 906 23.36 16.87 -19.18
C SER A 906 24.20 17.62 -18.16
#